data_AF-D9STT6-F1
#
_entry.id   AF-D9STT6-F1
#
_cell.length_a   1.000
_cell.length_b   1.000
_cell.length_c   1.000
_cell.angle_alpha   90.00
_cell.angle_beta   90.00
_cell.angle_gamma   90.00
#
_symmetry.space_group_name_H-M   'P 1'
#
loop_
_entity.id
_entity.type
_entity.pdbx_description
1 polymer ?
#
loop_
_entity_poly.entity_id
_entity_poly.type
_entity_poly.pdbx_seq_one_letter_code
_entity_poly.pdbx_strand_id
1 'polypeptide(L)'
;MLKKALLSVFMGAAVLLGSIAPQTITTTAATARQMENLDRGVVAVKVSNGVFVSWRVLGTEATNVSYNLYRDSVKVANITGASNYIDASGTTTSKYSVSAVVNGVEQSKSTAVSVLGNNYMQLPLQIPAGGKTPDGVAYTYNANDCSVGDLDGDGQYEIVLKWDPSNSKDNSQKGYTGNVFLDAYEMNGTRLWRIDLGKNIRAGAHYTQFMVYDLNGDGKAEVACKTSDGTKDGVGTVIGNASADYRNSSGYILSGPEYLTIFQGSNGKALNTINYEPGRGTVSSWGDSYGNRVDRFLGCIAYLDGVHPSLVMCRGYYTRAVLVAYDWNGSTLTKRWTFDSNTSGNSGYAGQGNHNLSVADVDSDGKDEIIYGGCTIDDSGKGLYTTGLRHGDALHVSDLDPSRHGLEVWSCHEDTSGNGGIGGSFRDAKTGQVLWSFKAANDTGRACSADVTAAYPGEEVWASGSSLYSSKGENIGNRPGPVNFAIWWDGDELRELLDDTTISKYGGGNLLSVSDCDSNNTTKATPCLQADILGDWREEVIWRTTDNKYLRIYTTTATTSRRIYTLMHDPVYRMGVAWQNVAYNQPPHTGFFLGSGMSTPPTPAIKLVGATTPTNPTAPTTILDGQYIKSLVVKDTNNASDWSIQSNLKVGDPVYGDRTNKFTVIPSKLLGSEWIRTACDSKTYTSDLASFTTKSDVSVYVGIDARISSIPAWLSSWTNTGETLTNDSDVTFNLYKKDFSTNSNVVLGTNSASSSAVNYTAIVVKNTPSSLIYGDVNGDSAVNAIDYAFMKKYLLGTTTSMPSPNWQKVGDLNSDGVINAIDYAYLKKYLLGSITKLPV
;
A
#
# COMPACT_ATOMS: atom_id res chain seq x y z
N MET A 1 -49.85 -59.45 22.93
CA MET A 1 -51.13 -59.23 23.64
C MET A 1 -51.47 -57.75 23.62
N LEU A 2 -52.72 -57.46 23.20
CA LEU A 2 -53.59 -56.28 23.41
C LEU A 2 -52.97 -54.86 23.51
N LYS A 3 -53.33 -53.90 22.63
CA LYS A 3 -54.59 -53.09 22.60
C LYS A 3 -54.73 -52.25 23.88
N LYS A 4 -55.02 -50.93 23.94
CA LYS A 4 -55.71 -49.86 23.16
C LYS A 4 -55.39 -48.53 23.93
N ALA A 5 -55.59 -47.27 23.51
CA ALA A 5 -56.63 -46.56 22.74
C ALA A 5 -56.05 -45.19 22.29
N LEU A 6 -56.18 -44.69 21.05
CA LEU A 6 -57.34 -44.03 20.39
C LEU A 6 -57.89 -42.80 21.15
N LEU A 7 -57.78 -41.58 20.60
CA LEU A 7 -58.79 -40.98 19.70
C LEU A 7 -58.42 -39.53 19.23
N SER A 8 -58.58 -39.27 17.92
CA SER A 8 -59.07 -38.04 17.24
C SER A 8 -58.35 -36.69 17.47
N VAL A 9 -57.99 -35.88 16.46
CA VAL A 9 -58.87 -35.22 15.46
C VAL A 9 -58.06 -34.80 14.22
N PHE A 10 -58.66 -34.97 13.04
CA PHE A 10 -58.28 -34.39 11.74
C PHE A 10 -58.55 -32.87 11.70
N MET A 11 -57.58 -32.05 11.29
CA MET A 11 -57.88 -30.81 10.53
C MET A 11 -56.63 -30.20 9.87
N GLY A 12 -56.71 -30.00 8.56
CA GLY A 12 -56.16 -28.83 7.87
C GLY A 12 -54.67 -28.80 7.55
N ALA A 13 -54.30 -29.33 6.39
CA ALA A 13 -53.08 -28.92 5.70
C ALA A 13 -53.23 -27.45 5.23
N ALA A 14 -52.50 -26.54 5.88
CA ALA A 14 -52.18 -25.22 5.33
C ALA A 14 -50.68 -25.22 4.99
N VAL A 15 -50.38 -25.36 3.71
CA VAL A 15 -49.03 -25.16 3.17
C VAL A 15 -48.73 -23.68 3.28
N LEU A 16 -48.01 -23.27 4.34
CA LEU A 16 -47.30 -22.00 4.34
C LEU A 16 -46.06 -22.18 3.46
N LEU A 17 -46.16 -21.73 2.21
CA LEU A 17 -45.00 -21.32 1.42
C LEU A 17 -44.42 -20.07 2.10
N GLY A 18 -43.55 -20.28 3.08
CA GLY A 18 -42.72 -19.24 3.64
C GLY A 18 -41.79 -18.73 2.55
N SER A 19 -42.03 -17.52 2.07
CA SER A 19 -41.09 -16.78 1.24
C SER A 19 -39.76 -16.65 1.98
N ILE A 20 -38.76 -17.42 1.54
CA ILE A 20 -37.37 -17.23 1.94
C ILE A 20 -36.95 -15.88 1.37
N ALA A 21 -37.02 -14.83 2.18
CA ALA A 21 -36.40 -13.57 1.83
C ALA A 21 -34.89 -13.84 1.68
N PRO A 22 -34.26 -13.48 0.55
CA PRO A 22 -32.81 -13.56 0.45
C PRO A 22 -32.25 -12.69 1.58
N GLN A 23 -31.45 -13.28 2.47
CA GLN A 23 -30.62 -12.52 3.36
C GLN A 23 -29.67 -11.71 2.48
N THR A 24 -29.95 -10.41 2.35
CA THR A 24 -28.95 -9.45 1.89
C THR A 24 -27.85 -9.44 2.94
N ILE A 25 -26.82 -10.25 2.71
CA ILE A 25 -25.54 -10.08 3.36
C ILE A 25 -25.07 -8.69 2.94
N THR A 26 -25.04 -7.76 3.89
CA THR A 26 -24.26 -6.54 3.73
C THR A 26 -22.81 -6.97 3.73
N THR A 27 -22.25 -7.24 2.55
CA THR A 27 -20.81 -7.30 2.36
C THR A 27 -20.28 -5.91 2.67
N THR A 28 -19.73 -5.72 3.86
CA THR A 28 -18.80 -4.61 4.09
C THR A 28 -17.72 -4.73 3.02
N ALA A 29 -17.61 -3.74 2.15
CA ALA A 29 -16.52 -3.69 1.18
C ALA A 29 -15.21 -3.82 1.98
N ALA A 30 -14.40 -4.84 1.65
CA ALA A 30 -13.08 -5.01 2.25
C ALA A 30 -12.32 -3.69 2.12
N THR A 31 -11.83 -3.17 3.23
CA THR A 31 -11.05 -1.93 3.21
C THR A 31 -9.76 -2.21 2.44
N ALA A 32 -9.40 -1.35 1.50
CA ALA A 32 -8.25 -1.60 0.64
C ALA A 32 -6.94 -1.59 1.45
N ARG A 33 -6.16 -2.66 1.35
CA ARG A 33 -4.85 -2.78 2.02
C ARG A 33 -3.83 -1.86 1.35
N GLN A 34 -3.00 -1.21 2.16
CA GLN A 34 -1.78 -0.58 1.69
C GLN A 34 -0.96 -1.59 0.86
N MET A 35 -0.39 -1.20 -0.28
CA MET A 35 0.57 -2.01 -1.05
C MET A 35 1.58 -1.13 -1.77
N GLU A 36 2.73 -1.69 -2.16
CA GLU A 36 3.82 -0.97 -2.82
C GLU A 36 3.41 -0.38 -4.18
N ASN A 37 3.85 0.84 -4.48
CA ASN A 37 3.65 1.45 -5.80
C ASN A 37 4.74 0.99 -6.77
N LEU A 38 4.54 -0.19 -7.35
CA LEU A 38 5.53 -0.80 -8.22
C LEU A 38 5.53 -0.20 -9.63
N ASP A 39 6.73 -0.14 -10.20
CA ASP A 39 6.93 0.18 -11.60
C ASP A 39 6.47 -0.98 -12.51
N ARG A 40 6.69 -0.86 -13.82
CA ARG A 40 6.25 -1.89 -14.77
C ARG A 40 7.06 -3.19 -14.69
N GLY A 41 8.21 -3.20 -14.00
CA GLY A 41 9.07 -4.37 -13.82
C GLY A 41 9.50 -4.99 -15.15
N VAL A 42 9.70 -4.21 -16.20
CA VAL A 42 9.98 -4.79 -17.54
C VAL A 42 11.30 -5.54 -17.50
N VAL A 43 11.30 -6.79 -17.94
CA VAL A 43 12.52 -7.58 -18.17
C VAL A 43 12.55 -8.08 -19.61
N ALA A 44 13.72 -8.03 -20.23
CA ALA A 44 13.93 -8.48 -21.60
C ALA A 44 15.13 -9.43 -21.67
N VAL A 45 14.93 -10.63 -22.21
CA VAL A 45 15.91 -11.71 -22.23
C VAL A 45 16.10 -12.24 -23.65
N LYS A 46 17.34 -12.40 -24.08
CA LYS A 46 17.65 -13.02 -25.36
C LYS A 46 17.27 -14.50 -25.33
N VAL A 47 16.47 -14.92 -26.31
CA VAL A 47 16.11 -16.33 -26.55
C VAL A 47 16.50 -16.74 -27.98
N SER A 48 16.40 -18.03 -28.31
CA SER A 48 16.84 -18.54 -29.62
C SER A 48 16.09 -17.92 -30.80
N ASN A 49 14.79 -17.66 -30.64
CA ASN A 49 13.89 -17.16 -31.68
C ASN A 49 13.57 -15.65 -31.57
N GLY A 50 14.28 -14.89 -30.74
CA GLY A 50 14.02 -13.45 -30.58
C GLY A 50 14.48 -12.89 -29.23
N VAL A 51 13.71 -11.95 -28.69
CA VAL A 51 13.82 -11.47 -27.31
C VAL A 51 12.49 -11.71 -26.62
N PHE A 52 12.54 -12.45 -25.52
CA PHE A 52 11.42 -12.61 -24.60
C PHE A 52 11.33 -11.34 -23.74
N VAL A 53 10.14 -10.76 -23.62
CA VAL A 53 9.88 -9.59 -22.77
C VAL A 53 8.68 -9.92 -21.89
N SER A 54 8.78 -9.67 -20.59
CA SER A 54 7.65 -9.74 -19.65
C SER A 54 7.59 -8.50 -18.77
N TRP A 55 6.42 -8.23 -18.20
CA TRP A 55 6.15 -7.07 -17.36
C TRP A 55 4.98 -7.32 -16.41
N ARG A 56 4.89 -6.50 -15.37
CA ARG A 56 3.87 -6.66 -14.33
C ARG A 56 2.51 -6.27 -14.88
N VAL A 57 1.50 -7.03 -14.50
CA VAL A 57 0.11 -6.54 -14.46
C VAL A 57 -0.11 -6.00 -13.05
N LEU A 58 -0.27 -4.70 -12.91
CA LEU A 58 -0.37 -4.07 -11.59
C LEU A 58 -1.78 -4.31 -11.02
N GLY A 59 -1.87 -4.56 -9.71
CA GLY A 59 -3.15 -4.82 -9.02
C GLY A 59 -4.20 -3.72 -9.13
N THR A 60 -3.82 -2.51 -9.55
CA THR A 60 -4.72 -1.38 -9.82
C THR A 60 -5.23 -1.33 -11.27
N GLU A 61 -4.75 -2.20 -12.16
CA GLU A 61 -5.16 -2.23 -13.55
C GLU A 61 -6.46 -3.01 -13.76
N ALA A 62 -7.41 -2.41 -14.49
CA ALA A 62 -8.62 -3.12 -14.90
C ALA A 62 -8.29 -4.32 -15.81
N THR A 63 -9.21 -5.30 -15.86
CA THR A 63 -9.02 -6.55 -16.61
C THR A 63 -8.93 -6.37 -18.14
N ASN A 64 -9.41 -5.23 -18.67
CA ASN A 64 -9.41 -4.91 -20.10
C ASN A 64 -8.18 -4.11 -20.57
N VAL A 65 -7.18 -3.88 -19.70
CA VAL A 65 -5.95 -3.18 -20.09
C VAL A 65 -5.16 -4.03 -21.10
N SER A 66 -4.72 -3.38 -22.19
CA SER A 66 -3.78 -3.94 -23.17
C SER A 66 -2.44 -3.21 -23.08
N TYR A 67 -1.41 -3.70 -23.76
CA TYR A 67 -0.06 -3.16 -23.65
C TYR A 67 0.57 -2.93 -25.02
N ASN A 68 1.12 -1.74 -25.24
CA ASN A 68 1.99 -1.48 -26.37
C ASN A 68 3.43 -1.78 -25.99
N LEU A 69 4.07 -2.69 -26.73
CA LEU A 69 5.49 -2.98 -26.59
C LEU A 69 6.29 -2.15 -27.58
N TYR A 70 7.34 -1.51 -27.09
CA TYR A 70 8.26 -0.69 -27.88
C TYR A 70 9.65 -1.29 -27.88
N ARG A 71 10.28 -1.33 -29.05
CA ARG A 71 11.71 -1.58 -29.22
C ARG A 71 12.38 -0.34 -29.81
N ASP A 72 13.39 0.20 -29.13
CA ASP A 72 14.13 1.40 -29.57
C ASP A 72 13.21 2.57 -29.97
N SER A 73 12.15 2.79 -29.19
CA SER A 73 11.06 3.76 -29.40
C SER A 73 10.03 3.43 -30.49
N VAL A 74 10.21 2.36 -31.27
CA VAL A 74 9.24 1.90 -32.28
C VAL A 74 8.28 0.90 -31.65
N LYS A 75 6.97 1.12 -31.81
CA LYS A 75 5.94 0.17 -31.38
C LYS A 75 6.05 -1.10 -32.22
N VAL A 76 6.30 -2.23 -31.59
CA VAL A 76 6.45 -3.54 -32.26
C VAL A 76 5.22 -4.44 -32.09
N ALA A 77 4.44 -4.25 -31.03
CA ALA A 77 3.24 -5.03 -30.77
C ALA A 77 2.21 -4.27 -29.93
N ASN A 78 0.95 -4.68 -30.02
CA ASN A 78 -0.10 -4.43 -29.04
C ASN A 78 -0.56 -5.79 -28.50
N ILE A 79 -0.45 -5.99 -27.19
CA ILE A 79 -0.66 -7.27 -26.51
C ILE A 79 -1.90 -7.16 -25.63
N THR A 80 -2.81 -8.12 -25.77
CA THR A 80 -3.99 -8.31 -24.90
C THR A 80 -3.87 -9.64 -24.17
N GLY A 81 -4.34 -9.73 -22.93
CA GLY A 81 -4.22 -10.95 -22.14
C GLY A 81 -2.88 -10.99 -21.40
N ALA A 82 -2.02 -11.97 -21.71
CA ALA A 82 -0.74 -12.18 -21.02
C ALA A 82 0.17 -10.96 -21.07
N SER A 83 1.00 -10.79 -20.03
CA SER A 83 1.96 -9.70 -19.91
C SER A 83 3.38 -10.15 -20.29
N ASN A 84 3.47 -10.91 -21.38
CA ASN A 84 4.73 -11.30 -22.00
C ASN A 84 4.63 -11.30 -23.54
N TYR A 85 5.78 -11.33 -24.22
CA TYR A 85 5.87 -11.35 -25.67
C TYR A 85 7.23 -11.84 -26.15
N ILE A 86 7.30 -12.49 -27.31
CA ILE A 86 8.57 -12.75 -28.01
C ILE A 86 8.66 -11.85 -29.24
N ASP A 87 9.57 -10.88 -29.22
CA ASP A 87 9.94 -10.10 -30.39
C ASP A 87 10.99 -10.85 -31.22
N ALA A 88 10.54 -11.47 -32.31
CA ALA A 88 11.40 -12.24 -33.22
C ALA A 88 12.50 -11.41 -33.90
N SER A 89 12.32 -10.09 -33.99
CA SER A 89 13.30 -9.19 -34.60
C SER A 89 14.23 -8.55 -33.56
N GLY A 90 14.07 -8.87 -32.27
CA GLY A 90 14.86 -8.33 -31.18
C GLY A 90 16.29 -8.87 -31.14
N THR A 91 17.23 -8.02 -30.71
CA THR A 91 18.65 -8.35 -30.55
C THR A 91 19.16 -7.97 -29.17
N THR A 92 20.36 -8.39 -28.80
CA THR A 92 21.01 -8.00 -27.53
C THR A 92 21.31 -6.50 -27.43
N THR A 93 21.28 -5.76 -28.53
CA THR A 93 21.48 -4.30 -28.55
C THR A 93 20.16 -3.52 -28.46
N SER A 94 19.03 -4.21 -28.56
CA SER A 94 17.69 -3.60 -28.47
C SER A 94 17.41 -3.09 -27.06
N LYS A 95 16.54 -2.09 -26.94
CA LYS A 95 15.95 -1.68 -25.66
C LYS A 95 14.43 -1.74 -25.70
N TYR A 96 13.82 -2.22 -24.62
CA TYR A 96 12.38 -2.42 -24.54
C TYR A 96 11.72 -1.53 -23.49
N SER A 97 10.54 -1.00 -23.83
CA SER A 97 9.65 -0.32 -22.89
C SER A 97 8.21 -0.72 -23.18
N VAL A 98 7.37 -0.66 -22.15
CA VAL A 98 5.96 -1.05 -22.23
C VAL A 98 5.09 0.15 -21.85
N SER A 99 3.99 0.34 -22.56
CA SER A 99 2.96 1.29 -22.16
C SER A 99 1.61 0.59 -22.04
N ALA A 100 0.90 0.83 -20.94
CA ALA A 100 -0.47 0.37 -20.79
C ALA A 100 -1.41 1.16 -21.72
N VAL A 101 -2.47 0.54 -22.17
CA VAL A 101 -3.55 1.16 -22.93
C VAL A 101 -4.84 0.94 -22.16
N VAL A 102 -5.33 2.01 -21.54
CA VAL A 102 -6.51 2.02 -20.67
C VAL A 102 -7.64 2.71 -21.41
N ASN A 103 -8.75 2.00 -21.63
CA ASN A 103 -9.92 2.53 -22.37
C ASN A 103 -9.55 3.12 -23.74
N GLY A 104 -8.59 2.51 -24.44
CA GLY A 104 -8.09 2.98 -25.74
C GLY A 104 -7.08 4.13 -25.67
N VAL A 105 -6.77 4.65 -24.48
CA VAL A 105 -5.79 5.72 -24.27
C VAL A 105 -4.47 5.10 -23.81
N GLU A 106 -3.42 5.31 -24.61
CA GLU A 106 -2.06 4.91 -24.27
C GLU A 106 -1.51 5.77 -23.12
N GLN A 107 -0.93 5.11 -22.13
CA GLN A 107 -0.35 5.73 -20.93
C GLN A 107 1.14 6.06 -21.13
N SER A 108 1.80 6.58 -20.10
CA SER A 108 3.25 6.77 -20.13
C SER A 108 3.99 5.46 -20.36
N LYS A 109 5.06 5.51 -21.15
CA LYS A 109 5.98 4.37 -21.32
C LYS A 109 6.76 4.14 -20.03
N SER A 110 7.01 2.87 -19.71
CA SER A 110 7.99 2.49 -18.70
C SER A 110 9.39 2.99 -19.07
N THR A 111 10.29 2.99 -18.08
CA THR A 111 11.72 3.07 -18.34
C THR A 111 12.14 1.98 -19.32
N ALA A 112 13.05 2.31 -20.23
CA ALA A 112 13.54 1.37 -21.22
C ALA A 112 14.63 0.48 -20.63
N VAL A 113 14.48 -0.84 -20.76
CA VAL A 113 15.43 -1.84 -20.26
C VAL A 113 16.27 -2.43 -21.38
N SER A 114 17.49 -2.83 -21.03
CA SER A 114 18.41 -3.51 -21.96
C SER A 114 18.15 -5.01 -21.97
N VAL A 115 18.46 -5.68 -23.08
CA VAL A 115 18.29 -7.13 -23.20
C VAL A 115 19.39 -7.88 -22.45
N LEU A 116 18.99 -8.78 -21.55
CA LEU A 116 19.88 -9.70 -20.87
C LEU A 116 20.34 -10.80 -21.85
N GLY A 117 21.64 -11.08 -21.87
CA GLY A 117 22.20 -12.15 -22.71
C GLY A 117 21.91 -13.56 -22.20
N ASN A 118 21.64 -13.69 -20.89
CA ASN A 118 21.20 -14.91 -20.22
C ASN A 118 19.89 -14.61 -19.48
N ASN A 119 19.17 -15.65 -19.05
CA ASN A 119 17.94 -15.50 -18.28
C ASN A 119 18.18 -15.16 -16.80
N TYR A 120 19.30 -14.51 -16.49
CA TYR A 120 19.59 -13.98 -15.16
C TYR A 120 20.26 -12.62 -15.22
N MET A 121 19.95 -11.80 -14.22
CA MET A 121 20.73 -10.60 -13.87
C MET A 121 21.84 -10.99 -12.92
N GLN A 122 22.98 -10.32 -13.01
CA GLN A 122 24.12 -10.57 -12.13
C GLN A 122 24.43 -9.32 -11.32
N LEU A 123 24.22 -9.42 -10.01
CA LEU A 123 24.34 -8.32 -9.05
C LEU A 123 25.66 -8.47 -8.27
N PRO A 124 26.67 -7.60 -8.47
CA PRO A 124 27.96 -7.67 -7.77
C PRO A 124 27.84 -7.37 -6.28
N LEU A 125 28.41 -8.25 -5.46
CA LEU A 125 28.41 -8.15 -4.00
C LEU A 125 29.74 -7.59 -3.47
N GLN A 126 29.68 -6.88 -2.35
CA GLN A 126 30.86 -6.47 -1.59
C GLN A 126 31.02 -7.34 -0.35
N ILE A 127 31.62 -8.53 -0.53
CA ILE A 127 31.81 -9.53 0.52
C ILE A 127 32.48 -8.90 1.76
N PRO A 128 31.89 -9.00 2.96
CA PRO A 128 32.54 -8.59 4.21
C PRO A 128 33.84 -9.35 4.43
N ALA A 129 34.84 -8.67 4.99
CA ALA A 129 36.09 -9.34 5.37
C ALA A 129 35.79 -10.41 6.44
N GLY A 130 36.39 -11.60 6.26
CA GLY A 130 36.40 -12.64 7.28
C GLY A 130 37.13 -12.19 8.56
N GLY A 131 37.08 -13.03 9.59
CA GLY A 131 37.66 -12.68 10.89
C GLY A 131 38.09 -13.89 11.71
N LYS A 132 38.41 -13.64 12.97
CA LYS A 132 38.65 -14.67 13.99
C LYS A 132 37.82 -14.36 15.22
N THR A 133 37.18 -15.39 15.77
CA THR A 133 36.46 -15.30 17.04
C THR A 133 37.43 -15.24 18.23
N PRO A 134 36.96 -14.89 19.44
CA PRO A 134 37.81 -14.81 20.64
C PRO A 134 38.59 -16.08 20.99
N ASP A 135 38.10 -17.26 20.59
CA ASP A 135 38.76 -18.55 20.72
C ASP A 135 39.73 -18.89 19.57
N GLY A 136 39.98 -17.93 18.67
CA GLY A 136 40.95 -18.04 17.57
C GLY A 136 40.43 -18.74 16.32
N VAL A 137 39.15 -19.15 16.27
CA VAL A 137 38.56 -19.81 15.10
C VAL A 137 38.34 -18.81 13.98
N ALA A 138 38.93 -19.07 12.81
CA ALA A 138 38.74 -18.24 11.63
C ALA A 138 37.39 -18.49 10.96
N TYR A 139 36.81 -17.46 10.34
CA TYR A 139 35.58 -17.57 9.57
C TYR A 139 35.60 -16.65 8.35
N THR A 140 34.85 -17.04 7.32
CA THR A 140 34.55 -16.25 6.12
C THR A 140 33.05 -15.92 6.08
N TYR A 141 32.57 -15.29 5.00
CA TYR A 141 31.16 -14.95 4.83
C TYR A 141 30.57 -15.56 3.57
N ASN A 142 29.32 -16.00 3.69
CA ASN A 142 28.47 -16.37 2.57
C ASN A 142 27.28 -15.40 2.48
N ALA A 143 26.91 -15.02 1.26
CA ALA A 143 25.61 -14.42 1.01
C ALA A 143 24.53 -15.45 1.39
N ASN A 144 23.47 -15.02 2.06
CA ASN A 144 22.48 -15.91 2.65
C ASN A 144 21.07 -15.39 2.37
N ASP A 145 20.14 -15.52 3.32
CA ASP A 145 18.75 -15.12 3.11
C ASP A 145 18.63 -13.65 2.70
N CYS A 146 17.72 -13.39 1.77
CA CYS A 146 17.36 -12.07 1.30
C CYS A 146 15.90 -11.75 1.63
N SER A 147 15.57 -10.47 1.59
CA SER A 147 14.21 -9.95 1.44
C SER A 147 14.24 -8.76 0.48
N VAL A 148 13.08 -8.22 0.13
CA VAL A 148 12.94 -7.11 -0.81
C VAL A 148 11.98 -6.05 -0.30
N GLY A 149 12.24 -4.82 -0.70
CA GLY A 149 11.37 -3.67 -0.51
C GLY A 149 11.86 -2.51 -1.37
N ASP A 150 10.95 -1.62 -1.75
CA ASP A 150 11.29 -0.35 -2.41
C ASP A 150 11.81 0.62 -1.33
N LEU A 151 13.13 0.72 -1.17
CA LEU A 151 13.79 1.42 -0.07
C LEU A 151 13.91 2.93 -0.33
N ASP A 152 13.74 3.37 -1.56
CA ASP A 152 13.93 4.76 -1.98
C ASP A 152 12.68 5.41 -2.61
N GLY A 153 11.64 4.62 -2.91
CA GLY A 153 10.33 5.03 -3.39
C GLY A 153 10.23 5.18 -4.91
N ASP A 154 11.10 4.53 -5.69
CA ASP A 154 11.13 4.63 -7.14
C ASP A 154 10.26 3.58 -7.87
N GLY A 155 9.67 2.64 -7.12
CA GLY A 155 8.83 1.55 -7.60
C GLY A 155 9.58 0.29 -8.01
N GLN A 156 10.90 0.24 -7.87
CA GLN A 156 11.71 -0.95 -8.02
C GLN A 156 12.02 -1.55 -6.64
N TYR A 157 12.34 -2.85 -6.62
CA TYR A 157 12.78 -3.49 -5.39
C TYR A 157 14.29 -3.40 -5.24
N GLU A 158 14.75 -3.04 -4.04
CA GLU A 158 16.10 -3.32 -3.60
C GLU A 158 16.14 -4.66 -2.88
N ILE A 159 17.32 -5.28 -2.87
CA ILE A 159 17.58 -6.52 -2.16
C ILE A 159 18.25 -6.20 -0.83
N VAL A 160 17.62 -6.61 0.27
CA VAL A 160 18.24 -6.65 1.59
C VAL A 160 18.83 -8.04 1.83
N LEU A 161 20.15 -8.13 1.86
CA LEU A 161 20.92 -9.37 1.96
C LEU A 161 21.49 -9.56 3.37
N LYS A 162 21.24 -10.71 3.97
CA LYS A 162 21.96 -11.19 5.16
C LYS A 162 23.27 -11.86 4.77
N TRP A 163 24.36 -11.47 5.41
CA TRP A 163 25.62 -12.20 5.35
C TRP A 163 25.76 -13.14 6.55
N ASP A 164 25.93 -14.44 6.26
CA ASP A 164 26.12 -15.47 7.28
C ASP A 164 27.60 -15.83 7.40
N PRO A 165 28.22 -15.73 8.58
CA PRO A 165 29.59 -16.17 8.79
C PRO A 165 29.66 -17.70 8.72
N SER A 166 30.75 -18.25 8.17
CA SER A 166 30.95 -19.70 7.99
C SER A 166 30.95 -20.53 9.28
N ASN A 167 30.92 -19.87 10.43
CA ASN A 167 30.84 -20.46 11.76
C ASN A 167 29.53 -20.11 12.49
N SER A 168 28.46 -19.77 11.78
CA SER A 168 27.10 -19.67 12.34
C SER A 168 26.69 -20.97 13.05
N LYS A 169 25.66 -20.89 13.89
CA LYS A 169 25.28 -21.97 14.81
C LYS A 169 23.77 -22.18 14.83
N ASP A 170 23.35 -23.45 14.88
CA ASP A 170 22.05 -23.76 15.46
C ASP A 170 22.09 -23.48 16.98
N ASN A 171 20.93 -23.23 17.57
CA ASN A 171 20.77 -22.94 18.99
C ASN A 171 21.22 -24.08 19.91
N SER A 172 21.20 -25.32 19.45
CA SER A 172 21.74 -26.47 20.19
C SER A 172 23.27 -26.48 20.28
N GLN A 173 23.96 -25.73 19.42
CA GLN A 173 25.40 -25.80 19.25
C GLN A 173 26.11 -24.65 19.97
N LYS A 174 27.07 -24.98 20.83
CA LYS A 174 28.01 -24.01 21.41
C LYS A 174 29.04 -23.54 20.37
N GLY A 175 29.65 -22.39 20.64
CA GLY A 175 30.72 -21.79 19.85
C GLY A 175 30.45 -20.31 19.57
N TYR A 176 31.51 -19.51 19.49
CA TYR A 176 31.40 -18.14 19.01
C TYR A 176 31.01 -18.13 17.53
N THR A 177 30.39 -17.02 17.10
CA THR A 177 30.09 -16.74 15.69
C THR A 177 30.77 -15.43 15.28
N GLY A 178 31.02 -15.27 13.98
CA GLY A 178 31.22 -13.94 13.41
C GLY A 178 29.99 -13.05 13.59
N ASN A 179 30.13 -11.76 13.28
CA ASN A 179 29.00 -10.83 13.28
C ASN A 179 28.03 -11.19 12.14
N VAL A 180 26.77 -10.79 12.27
CA VAL A 180 25.82 -10.79 11.17
C VAL A 180 25.84 -9.41 10.52
N PHE A 181 25.84 -9.36 9.18
CA PHE A 181 25.66 -8.11 8.44
C PHE A 181 24.36 -8.14 7.64
N LEU A 182 23.70 -7.00 7.54
CA LEU A 182 22.65 -6.75 6.55
C LEU A 182 23.18 -5.70 5.57
N ASP A 183 23.09 -5.97 4.28
CA ASP A 183 23.34 -4.99 3.23
C ASP A 183 22.04 -4.70 2.49
N ALA A 184 21.89 -3.49 1.93
CA ALA A 184 20.94 -3.24 0.87
C ALA A 184 21.66 -2.98 -0.46
N TYR A 185 21.12 -3.54 -1.54
CA TYR A 185 21.62 -3.39 -2.89
C TYR A 185 20.51 -2.99 -3.85
N GLU A 186 20.81 -2.02 -4.69
CA GLU A 186 20.13 -1.77 -5.96
C GLU A 186 20.25 -2.99 -6.88
N MET A 187 19.29 -3.16 -7.79
CA MET A 187 19.31 -4.23 -8.81
C MET A 187 20.56 -4.19 -9.72
N ASN A 188 21.24 -3.05 -9.79
CA ASN A 188 22.51 -2.89 -10.53
C ASN A 188 23.77 -3.27 -9.71
N GLY A 189 23.62 -3.64 -8.44
CA GLY A 189 24.71 -4.00 -7.53
C GLY A 189 25.38 -2.84 -6.78
N THR A 190 24.81 -1.64 -6.86
CA THR A 190 25.19 -0.54 -5.97
C THR A 190 24.74 -0.88 -4.55
N ARG A 191 25.69 -1.05 -3.63
CA ARG A 191 25.37 -1.20 -2.21
C ARG A 191 25.04 0.15 -1.60
N LEU A 192 23.82 0.29 -1.11
CA LEU A 192 23.35 1.49 -0.43
C LEU A 192 23.99 1.64 0.95
N TRP A 193 24.02 0.55 1.74
CA TRP A 193 24.54 0.56 3.10
C TRP A 193 24.89 -0.85 3.60
N ARG A 194 25.52 -0.89 4.79
CA ARG A 194 25.76 -2.10 5.60
C ARG A 194 25.45 -1.83 7.06
N ILE A 195 24.57 -2.62 7.66
CA ILE A 195 24.37 -2.71 9.10
C ILE A 195 25.23 -3.86 9.64
N ASP A 196 26.00 -3.60 10.69
CA ASP A 196 26.75 -4.61 11.46
C ASP A 196 26.02 -4.87 12.77
N LEU A 197 25.36 -6.02 12.90
CA LEU A 197 24.59 -6.35 14.10
C LEU A 197 25.48 -6.52 15.34
N GLY A 198 26.79 -6.64 15.15
CA GLY A 198 27.77 -6.65 16.22
C GLY A 198 27.83 -7.98 16.97
N LYS A 199 28.77 -8.04 17.92
CA LYS A 199 29.12 -9.28 18.63
C LYS A 199 28.00 -9.82 19.55
N ASN A 200 27.03 -8.98 19.90
CA ASN A 200 25.97 -9.31 20.85
C ASN A 200 24.71 -9.86 20.15
N ILE A 201 24.74 -10.02 18.83
CA ILE A 201 23.78 -10.81 18.06
C ILE A 201 24.51 -12.04 17.51
N ARG A 202 24.03 -13.23 17.87
CA ARG A 202 24.62 -14.50 17.42
C ARG A 202 24.17 -14.81 16.00
N ALA A 203 25.04 -15.40 15.20
CA ALA A 203 24.71 -15.80 13.83
C ALA A 203 24.13 -17.21 13.77
N GLY A 204 23.07 -17.37 12.97
CA GLY A 204 22.37 -18.63 12.72
C GLY A 204 20.92 -18.39 12.32
N ALA A 205 20.27 -19.41 11.76
CA ALA A 205 18.92 -19.34 11.21
C ALA A 205 17.89 -18.76 12.20
N HIS A 206 17.97 -19.14 13.48
CA HIS A 206 16.92 -18.83 14.45
C HIS A 206 17.12 -17.52 15.22
N TYR A 207 18.17 -16.74 14.92
CA TYR A 207 18.50 -15.50 15.63
C TYR A 207 17.93 -14.25 14.96
N THR A 208 18.55 -13.81 13.86
CA THR A 208 18.17 -12.57 13.18
C THR A 208 17.06 -12.86 12.19
N GLN A 209 15.86 -12.40 12.52
CA GLN A 209 14.70 -12.33 11.64
C GLN A 209 14.54 -10.86 11.25
N PHE A 210 14.69 -10.53 9.97
CA PHE A 210 14.68 -9.14 9.49
C PHE A 210 13.50 -8.91 8.57
N MET A 211 12.68 -7.92 8.90
CA MET A 211 11.48 -7.57 8.13
C MET A 211 11.79 -6.37 7.25
N VAL A 212 11.40 -6.44 5.97
CA VAL A 212 11.58 -5.36 4.99
C VAL A 212 10.21 -4.99 4.44
N TYR A 213 9.72 -3.81 4.80
CA TYR A 213 8.37 -3.37 4.47
C TYR A 213 8.20 -1.87 4.71
N ASP A 214 7.34 -1.22 3.92
CA ASP A 214 6.88 0.16 4.19
C ASP A 214 5.86 0.11 5.33
N LEU A 215 6.34 0.28 6.57
CA LEU A 215 5.51 0.11 7.75
C LEU A 215 4.66 1.35 8.06
N ASN A 216 5.06 2.53 7.58
CA ASN A 216 4.39 3.80 7.87
C ASN A 216 3.51 4.32 6.70
N GLY A 217 3.61 3.73 5.51
CA GLY A 217 2.86 4.09 4.32
C GLY A 217 3.40 5.30 3.56
N ASP A 218 4.67 5.67 3.74
CA ASP A 218 5.30 6.83 3.08
C ASP A 218 5.82 6.55 1.67
N GLY A 219 5.70 5.30 1.21
CA GLY A 219 6.18 4.84 -0.08
C GLY A 219 7.58 4.23 -0.05
N LYS A 220 8.22 4.13 1.11
CA LYS A 220 9.57 3.59 1.25
C LYS A 220 9.64 2.54 2.35
N ALA A 221 10.15 1.37 2.00
CA ALA A 221 10.33 0.29 2.94
C ALA A 221 11.39 0.63 4.01
N GLU A 222 11.08 0.30 5.25
CA GLU A 222 12.04 0.22 6.34
C GLU A 222 12.57 -1.20 6.53
N VAL A 223 13.66 -1.32 7.29
CA VAL A 223 14.18 -2.61 7.75
C VAL A 223 14.04 -2.70 9.26
N ALA A 224 13.39 -3.73 9.78
CA ALA A 224 13.18 -3.93 11.21
C ALA A 224 13.77 -5.26 11.69
N CYS A 225 14.59 -5.25 12.74
CA CYS A 225 15.12 -6.49 13.32
C CYS A 225 15.58 -6.33 14.78
N LYS A 226 15.82 -7.47 15.43
CA LYS A 226 16.43 -7.53 16.76
C LYS A 226 17.88 -7.06 16.69
N THR A 227 18.25 -6.16 17.60
CA THR A 227 19.56 -5.54 17.72
C THR A 227 20.05 -5.57 19.17
N SER A 228 21.26 -5.09 19.41
CA SER A 228 21.89 -5.13 20.74
C SER A 228 22.91 -4.01 20.89
N ASP A 229 23.47 -3.87 22.10
CA ASP A 229 24.60 -2.99 22.33
C ASP A 229 25.76 -3.32 21.38
N GLY A 230 26.26 -2.32 20.66
CA GLY A 230 27.35 -2.49 19.70
C GLY A 230 26.89 -2.80 18.28
N THR A 231 25.59 -2.95 18.02
CA THR A 231 25.06 -2.89 16.65
C THR A 231 25.42 -1.53 16.04
N LYS A 232 25.89 -1.52 14.79
CA LYS A 232 26.25 -0.32 14.05
C LYS A 232 25.35 -0.20 12.83
N ASP A 233 24.64 0.92 12.73
CA ASP A 233 23.71 1.19 11.65
C ASP A 233 24.44 1.52 10.32
N GLY A 234 23.66 1.71 9.25
CA GLY A 234 24.16 1.94 7.89
C GLY A 234 24.97 3.23 7.72
N VAL A 235 24.83 4.20 8.64
CA VAL A 235 25.59 5.46 8.66
C VAL A 235 26.74 5.44 9.68
N GLY A 236 26.96 4.32 10.37
CA GLY A 236 28.06 4.11 11.29
C GLY A 236 27.76 4.44 12.76
N THR A 237 26.51 4.79 13.10
CA THR A 237 26.09 5.07 14.47
C THR A 237 25.97 3.77 15.25
N VAL A 238 26.57 3.73 16.44
CA VAL A 238 26.46 2.57 17.32
C VAL A 238 25.24 2.69 18.22
N ILE A 239 24.41 1.64 18.25
CA ILE A 239 23.27 1.49 19.13
C ILE A 239 23.76 1.03 20.50
N GLY A 240 23.36 1.75 21.55
CA GLY A 240 23.69 1.42 22.93
C GLY A 240 25.18 1.50 23.25
N ASN A 241 25.69 0.55 24.04
CA ASN A 241 27.07 0.55 24.50
C ASN A 241 28.04 -0.17 23.53
N ALA A 242 28.82 0.61 22.79
CA ALA A 242 29.81 0.10 21.83
C ALA A 242 30.82 -0.92 22.39
N SER A 243 31.16 -0.80 23.68
CA SER A 243 32.16 -1.65 24.32
C SER A 243 31.58 -2.90 24.97
N ALA A 244 30.25 -3.03 25.07
CA ALA A 244 29.63 -4.18 25.71
C ALA A 244 29.96 -5.50 24.98
N ASP A 245 30.15 -6.55 25.76
CA ASP A 245 30.35 -7.92 25.30
C ASP A 245 29.64 -8.87 26.26
N TYR A 246 28.50 -9.39 25.81
CA TYR A 246 27.63 -10.27 26.58
C TYR A 246 27.77 -11.74 26.15
N ARG A 247 28.76 -12.05 25.30
CA ARG A 247 29.06 -13.42 24.88
C ARG A 247 29.65 -14.17 26.06
N ASN A 248 29.05 -15.29 26.42
CA ASN A 248 29.63 -16.21 27.39
C ASN A 248 30.74 -17.06 26.75
N SER A 249 31.44 -17.87 27.56
CA SER A 249 32.53 -18.74 27.09
C SER A 249 32.12 -19.80 26.06
N SER A 250 30.81 -20.06 25.93
CA SER A 250 30.23 -20.95 24.92
C SER A 250 29.71 -20.19 23.70
N GLY A 251 29.95 -18.87 23.60
CA GLY A 251 29.55 -18.02 22.48
C GLY A 251 28.06 -17.67 22.41
N TYR A 252 27.28 -17.94 23.46
CA TYR A 252 25.88 -17.51 23.56
C TYR A 252 25.75 -16.12 24.19
N ILE A 253 24.67 -15.41 23.88
CA ILE A 253 24.36 -14.08 24.43
C ILE A 253 23.07 -14.14 25.26
N LEU A 254 23.23 -14.63 26.50
CA LEU A 254 22.11 -14.93 27.41
C LEU A 254 21.92 -13.87 28.51
N SER A 255 22.58 -12.73 28.37
CA SER A 255 22.50 -11.60 29.29
C SER A 255 22.62 -10.29 28.50
N GLY A 256 22.51 -9.16 29.20
CA GLY A 256 22.56 -7.83 28.59
C GLY A 256 21.25 -7.40 27.94
N PRO A 257 21.14 -6.10 27.58
CA PRO A 257 19.98 -5.55 26.89
C PRO A 257 19.76 -6.20 25.52
N GLU A 258 18.51 -6.24 25.09
CA GLU A 258 18.10 -6.64 23.75
C GLU A 258 17.20 -5.53 23.22
N TYR A 259 17.36 -5.18 21.95
CA TYR A 259 16.65 -4.08 21.33
C TYR A 259 15.88 -4.53 20.09
N LEU A 260 14.82 -3.81 19.75
CA LEU A 260 14.16 -3.85 18.45
C LEU A 260 14.41 -2.49 17.79
N THR A 261 14.97 -2.50 16.58
CA THR A 261 15.29 -1.27 15.85
C THR A 261 14.60 -1.25 14.49
N ILE A 262 14.00 -0.11 14.17
CA ILE A 262 13.57 0.26 12.83
C ILE A 262 14.70 1.05 12.18
N PHE A 263 15.14 0.62 11.01
CA PHE A 263 16.16 1.26 10.19
C PHE A 263 15.54 1.86 8.95
N GLN A 264 16.00 3.05 8.56
CA GLN A 264 15.61 3.69 7.32
C GLN A 264 16.10 2.85 6.12
N GLY A 265 15.21 2.53 5.19
CA GLY A 265 15.56 1.70 4.02
C GLY A 265 16.65 2.29 3.15
N SER A 266 16.59 3.58 2.82
CA SER A 266 17.53 4.20 1.86
C SER A 266 19.00 4.28 2.32
N ASN A 267 19.28 4.26 3.62
CA ASN A 267 20.65 4.44 4.14
C ASN A 267 21.00 3.59 5.37
N GLY A 268 20.09 2.75 5.85
CA GLY A 268 20.27 1.86 6.99
C GLY A 268 20.43 2.58 8.33
N LYS A 269 20.12 3.89 8.44
CA LYS A 269 20.19 4.64 9.70
C LYS A 269 19.15 4.14 10.70
N ALA A 270 19.52 3.98 11.97
CA ALA A 270 18.55 3.68 13.01
C ALA A 270 17.58 4.86 13.22
N LEU A 271 16.28 4.62 13.00
CA LEU A 271 15.20 5.60 13.17
C LEU A 271 14.63 5.58 14.59
N ASN A 272 14.36 4.38 15.09
CA ASN A 272 13.80 4.17 16.41
C ASN A 272 14.33 2.86 16.99
N THR A 273 14.74 2.89 18.25
CA THR A 273 15.21 1.72 18.98
C THR A 273 14.47 1.65 20.32
N ILE A 274 13.80 0.52 20.56
CA ILE A 274 13.15 0.20 21.82
C ILE A 274 13.74 -1.07 22.42
N ASN A 275 13.41 -1.38 23.68
CA ASN A 275 13.72 -2.70 24.23
C ASN A 275 12.97 -3.78 23.45
N TYR A 276 13.63 -4.90 23.16
CA TYR A 276 13.03 -6.02 22.46
C TYR A 276 12.00 -6.71 23.38
N GLU A 277 10.73 -6.71 22.95
CA GLU A 277 9.73 -7.64 23.46
C GLU A 277 9.34 -8.62 22.34
N PRO A 278 9.28 -9.94 22.61
CA PRO A 278 9.35 -10.59 23.92
C PRO A 278 10.73 -10.59 24.60
N GLY A 279 10.80 -10.03 25.81
CA GLY A 279 12.04 -9.94 26.58
C GLY A 279 12.55 -11.31 27.05
N ARG A 280 13.87 -11.44 27.24
CA ARG A 280 14.51 -12.71 27.64
C ARG A 280 13.97 -13.28 28.94
N GLY A 281 13.85 -12.44 29.97
CA GLY A 281 13.61 -12.90 31.34
C GLY A 281 14.68 -13.90 31.79
N THR A 282 14.27 -14.92 32.56
CA THR A 282 15.15 -16.03 32.94
C THR A 282 15.21 -17.05 31.81
N VAL A 283 16.41 -17.43 31.37
CA VAL A 283 16.61 -18.43 30.28
C VAL A 283 15.81 -19.72 30.52
N SER A 284 15.83 -20.24 31.75
CA SER A 284 15.10 -21.47 32.12
C SER A 284 13.58 -21.39 31.99
N SER A 285 12.99 -20.19 31.98
CA SER A 285 11.55 -20.00 31.75
C SER A 285 11.11 -20.40 30.33
N TRP A 286 12.06 -20.60 29.42
CA TRP A 286 11.84 -21.11 28.07
C TRP A 286 12.04 -22.63 27.96
N GLY A 287 12.28 -23.34 29.06
CA GLY A 287 12.31 -24.81 29.09
C GLY A 287 13.69 -25.45 28.96
N ASP A 288 14.77 -24.67 28.88
CA ASP A 288 16.14 -25.13 29.11
C ASP A 288 17.00 -24.01 29.70
N SER A 289 18.13 -24.36 30.33
CA SER A 289 19.00 -23.39 31.00
C SER A 289 20.27 -23.05 30.22
N TYR A 290 20.46 -23.65 29.02
CA TYR A 290 21.70 -23.48 28.25
C TYR A 290 21.56 -22.51 27.08
N GLY A 291 20.34 -22.08 26.75
CA GLY A 291 20.11 -20.98 25.82
C GLY A 291 19.50 -21.38 24.48
N ASN A 292 18.92 -22.58 24.34
CA ASN A 292 18.38 -23.01 23.06
C ASN A 292 16.99 -22.41 22.80
N ARG A 293 16.00 -22.79 23.59
CA ARG A 293 14.59 -22.41 23.37
C ARG A 293 14.33 -20.92 23.54
N VAL A 294 15.11 -20.26 24.39
CA VAL A 294 14.99 -18.81 24.62
C VAL A 294 15.29 -18.02 23.35
N ASP A 295 16.24 -18.45 22.53
CA ASP A 295 16.69 -17.68 21.36
C ASP A 295 16.11 -18.23 20.06
N ARG A 296 14.91 -18.80 20.13
CA ARG A 296 14.12 -19.19 18.96
C ARG A 296 13.21 -18.04 18.56
N PHE A 297 13.64 -17.26 17.56
CA PHE A 297 12.91 -16.08 17.11
C PHE A 297 12.21 -16.34 15.78
N LEU A 298 11.03 -15.75 15.62
CA LEU A 298 10.34 -15.58 14.34
C LEU A 298 9.92 -14.10 14.20
N GLY A 299 9.44 -13.72 13.03
CA GLY A 299 8.79 -12.42 12.82
C GLY A 299 8.00 -12.41 11.51
N CYS A 300 7.05 -11.49 11.40
CA CYS A 300 6.31 -11.24 10.17
C CYS A 300 5.79 -9.81 10.09
N ILE A 301 5.28 -9.47 8.90
CA ILE A 301 4.37 -8.36 8.69
C ILE A 301 2.96 -8.91 8.62
N ALA A 302 1.98 -8.19 9.16
CA ALA A 302 0.57 -8.55 9.11
C ALA A 302 -0.33 -7.32 9.11
N TYR A 303 -1.40 -7.32 8.33
CA TYR A 303 -2.41 -6.27 8.29
C TYR A 303 -3.43 -6.46 9.42
N LEU A 304 -3.02 -6.21 10.66
CA LEU A 304 -3.83 -6.46 11.86
C LEU A 304 -5.01 -5.49 12.04
N ASP A 305 -5.07 -4.41 11.27
CA ASP A 305 -6.26 -3.55 11.16
C ASP A 305 -7.00 -3.74 9.81
N GLY A 306 -6.50 -4.65 8.96
CA GLY A 306 -6.99 -4.91 7.60
C GLY A 306 -6.59 -3.86 6.56
N VAL A 307 -5.76 -2.87 6.91
CA VAL A 307 -5.44 -1.71 6.05
C VAL A 307 -3.96 -1.38 6.03
N HIS A 308 -3.30 -1.33 7.18
CA HIS A 308 -1.90 -0.95 7.33
C HIS A 308 -1.08 -2.11 7.89
N PRO A 309 0.19 -2.23 7.49
CA PRO A 309 1.08 -3.27 7.99
C PRO A 309 1.51 -3.02 9.44
N SER A 310 1.38 -4.06 10.27
CA SER A 310 1.98 -4.14 11.60
C SER A 310 3.19 -5.07 11.57
N LEU A 311 4.20 -4.77 12.39
CA LEU A 311 5.34 -5.64 12.65
C LEU A 311 5.03 -6.60 13.79
N VAL A 312 5.21 -7.91 13.61
CA VAL A 312 5.05 -8.91 14.67
C VAL A 312 6.38 -9.60 14.94
N MET A 313 6.88 -9.52 16.17
CA MET A 313 8.11 -10.19 16.61
C MET A 313 7.79 -11.29 17.61
N CYS A 314 8.41 -12.46 17.41
CA CYS A 314 8.06 -13.69 18.14
C CYS A 314 9.29 -14.27 18.86
N ARG A 315 9.06 -14.90 20.00
CA ARG A 315 10.07 -15.64 20.75
C ARG A 315 9.49 -16.92 21.34
N GLY A 316 10.19 -18.03 21.13
CA GLY A 316 9.85 -19.36 21.62
C GLY A 316 8.70 -20.02 20.86
N TYR A 317 8.77 -21.35 20.75
CA TYR A 317 7.71 -22.16 20.17
C TYR A 317 7.70 -23.61 20.67
N TYR A 318 8.84 -24.18 21.10
CA TYR A 318 8.88 -25.54 21.68
C TYR A 318 8.16 -25.66 23.04
N THR A 319 8.05 -24.57 23.78
CA THR A 319 7.45 -24.51 25.13
C THR A 319 6.67 -23.20 25.23
N ARG A 320 7.17 -22.21 25.98
CA ARG A 320 6.61 -20.86 25.99
C ARG A 320 6.71 -20.25 24.59
N ALA A 321 5.62 -19.66 24.13
CA ALA A 321 5.53 -18.92 22.87
C ALA A 321 4.96 -17.53 23.15
N VAL A 322 5.63 -16.49 22.65
CA VAL A 322 5.23 -15.10 22.84
C VAL A 322 5.33 -14.36 21.51
N LEU A 323 4.27 -13.64 21.15
CA LEU A 323 4.19 -12.80 19.95
C LEU A 323 3.85 -11.37 20.40
N VAL A 324 4.53 -10.38 19.83
CA VAL A 324 4.28 -8.97 20.13
C VAL A 324 4.14 -8.20 18.83
N ALA A 325 2.99 -7.54 18.67
CA ALA A 325 2.68 -6.72 17.51
C ALA A 325 2.97 -5.24 17.78
N TYR A 326 3.44 -4.54 16.76
CA TYR A 326 3.78 -3.13 16.79
C TYR A 326 3.31 -2.42 15.52
N ASP A 327 2.93 -1.15 15.68
CA ASP A 327 2.63 -0.24 14.59
C ASP A 327 3.71 0.85 14.51
N TRP A 328 4.19 1.16 13.31
CA TRP A 328 5.18 2.21 13.05
C TRP A 328 4.51 3.37 12.33
N ASN A 329 4.68 4.59 12.83
CA ASN A 329 4.08 5.79 12.24
C ASN A 329 5.10 6.74 11.59
N GLY A 330 6.31 6.27 11.32
CA GLY A 330 7.43 7.09 10.83
C GLY A 330 8.27 7.76 11.93
N SER A 331 7.84 7.69 13.19
CA SER A 331 8.58 8.30 14.32
C SER A 331 8.71 7.41 15.55
N THR A 332 7.65 6.68 15.90
CA THR A 332 7.58 5.88 17.13
C THR A 332 7.00 4.51 16.84
N LEU A 333 7.66 3.47 17.37
CA LEU A 333 7.15 2.11 17.35
C LEU A 333 6.19 1.92 18.53
N THR A 334 4.92 1.71 18.25
CA THR A 334 3.86 1.60 19.26
C THR A 334 3.44 0.15 19.39
N LYS A 335 3.54 -0.42 20.60
CA LYS A 335 3.08 -1.78 20.85
C LYS A 335 1.55 -1.85 20.74
N ARG A 336 1.06 -2.76 19.91
CA ARG A 336 -0.36 -3.04 19.68
C ARG A 336 -0.90 -4.04 20.69
N TRP A 337 -0.27 -5.20 20.79
CA TRP A 337 -0.63 -6.24 21.75
C TRP A 337 0.52 -7.20 22.04
N THR A 338 0.34 -8.03 23.06
CA THR A 338 1.22 -9.17 23.38
C THR A 338 0.37 -10.41 23.61
N PHE A 339 0.67 -11.47 22.85
CA PHE A 339 0.22 -12.83 23.13
C PHE A 339 1.33 -13.56 23.89
N ASP A 340 1.01 -14.21 25.01
CA ASP A 340 1.95 -15.06 25.76
C ASP A 340 1.24 -16.35 26.17
N SER A 341 1.80 -17.50 25.81
CA SER A 341 1.27 -18.82 26.15
C SER A 341 1.22 -19.09 27.66
N ASN A 342 2.01 -18.35 28.46
CA ASN A 342 1.97 -18.45 29.91
C ASN A 342 0.85 -17.62 30.56
N THR A 343 0.17 -16.76 29.79
CA THR A 343 -1.02 -16.05 30.27
C THR A 343 -2.14 -17.06 30.55
N SER A 344 -2.86 -16.88 31.66
CA SER A 344 -3.97 -17.76 32.03
C SER A 344 -4.98 -17.89 30.88
N GLY A 345 -5.31 -19.13 30.48
CA GLY A 345 -6.14 -19.43 29.32
C GLY A 345 -5.38 -19.81 28.05
N ASN A 346 -4.09 -19.48 27.94
CA ASN A 346 -3.30 -19.69 26.71
C ASN A 346 -2.36 -20.91 26.76
N SER A 347 -2.40 -21.73 27.81
CA SER A 347 -1.42 -22.83 27.99
C SER A 347 -1.42 -23.85 26.85
N GLY A 348 -2.54 -24.02 26.14
CA GLY A 348 -2.64 -24.92 24.98
C GLY A 348 -1.88 -24.46 23.74
N TYR A 349 -1.42 -23.21 23.69
CA TYR A 349 -0.65 -22.64 22.59
C TYR A 349 0.87 -22.86 22.77
N ALA A 350 1.29 -23.31 23.96
CA ALA A 350 2.67 -23.71 24.20
C ALA A 350 3.02 -24.95 23.36
N GLY A 351 4.24 -24.99 22.82
CA GLY A 351 4.74 -26.15 22.07
C GLY A 351 4.17 -26.31 20.66
N GLN A 352 3.45 -25.31 20.13
CA GLN A 352 2.76 -25.43 18.83
C GLN A 352 3.49 -24.78 17.66
N GLY A 353 4.33 -23.76 17.90
CA GLY A 353 4.95 -23.02 16.81
C GLY A 353 5.95 -23.86 16.00
N ASN A 354 6.09 -23.55 14.72
CA ASN A 354 7.07 -24.17 13.83
C ASN A 354 8.37 -23.35 13.80
N HIS A 355 9.34 -23.77 12.99
CA HIS A 355 10.48 -22.95 12.59
C HIS A 355 10.14 -21.87 11.55
N ASN A 356 8.87 -21.51 11.45
CA ASN A 356 8.29 -20.63 10.46
C ASN A 356 6.84 -20.33 10.87
N LEU A 357 6.21 -19.40 10.17
CA LEU A 357 4.83 -18.99 10.38
C LEU A 357 4.23 -18.58 9.03
N SER A 358 2.93 -18.33 9.00
CA SER A 358 2.25 -17.74 7.85
C SER A 358 1.27 -16.67 8.33
N VAL A 359 0.86 -15.80 7.41
CA VAL A 359 0.00 -14.66 7.69
C VAL A 359 -1.09 -14.62 6.62
N ALA A 360 -2.34 -14.63 7.05
CA ALA A 360 -3.49 -14.53 6.15
C ALA A 360 -4.75 -14.15 6.94
N ASP A 361 -5.70 -13.51 6.27
CA ASP A 361 -7.09 -13.40 6.72
C ASP A 361 -7.76 -14.77 6.58
N VAL A 362 -7.75 -15.55 7.66
CA VAL A 362 -8.31 -16.91 7.66
C VAL A 362 -9.78 -16.90 8.04
N ASP A 363 -10.24 -15.85 8.71
CA ASP A 363 -11.58 -15.78 9.28
C ASP A 363 -12.57 -14.93 8.46
N SER A 364 -12.07 -14.27 7.41
CA SER A 364 -12.77 -13.42 6.44
C SER A 364 -13.31 -12.11 7.00
N ASP A 365 -12.67 -11.54 8.02
CA ASP A 365 -13.01 -10.23 8.57
C ASP A 365 -12.23 -9.05 7.93
N GLY A 366 -11.31 -9.37 7.01
CA GLY A 366 -10.44 -8.42 6.30
C GLY A 366 -9.08 -8.21 6.94
N LYS A 367 -8.83 -8.72 8.15
CA LYS A 367 -7.59 -8.56 8.92
C LYS A 367 -6.77 -9.84 8.90
N ASP A 368 -5.47 -9.71 9.15
CA ASP A 368 -4.59 -10.87 9.13
C ASP A 368 -4.48 -11.54 10.50
N GLU A 369 -4.61 -12.87 10.49
CA GLU A 369 -4.21 -13.74 11.59
C GLU A 369 -2.79 -14.27 11.38
N ILE A 370 -2.18 -14.73 12.47
CA ILE A 370 -0.84 -15.34 12.47
C ILE A 370 -0.96 -16.85 12.68
N ILE A 371 -0.75 -17.62 11.61
CA ILE A 371 -0.70 -19.08 11.65
C ILE A 371 0.70 -19.49 12.14
N TYR A 372 0.79 -19.80 13.42
CA TYR A 372 2.02 -20.07 14.14
C TYR A 372 2.21 -21.58 14.33
N GLY A 373 2.49 -22.29 13.23
CA GLY A 373 2.60 -23.75 13.23
C GLY A 373 1.26 -24.41 13.58
N GLY A 374 1.24 -25.23 14.63
CA GLY A 374 0.06 -25.96 15.11
C GLY A 374 -1.03 -25.12 15.80
N CYS A 375 -0.91 -23.79 15.86
CA CYS A 375 -1.92 -22.88 16.40
C CYS A 375 -2.05 -21.59 15.56
N THR A 376 -3.11 -20.83 15.78
CA THR A 376 -3.34 -19.52 15.13
C THR A 376 -3.64 -18.46 16.17
N ILE A 377 -3.03 -17.28 16.01
CA ILE A 377 -3.27 -16.09 16.83
C ILE A 377 -4.08 -15.10 15.99
N ASP A 378 -5.15 -14.60 16.58
CA ASP A 378 -6.10 -13.65 16.03
C ASP A 378 -5.47 -12.27 15.75
N ASP A 379 -6.05 -11.47 14.85
CA ASP A 379 -5.64 -10.08 14.58
C ASP A 379 -5.54 -9.23 15.87
N SER A 380 -6.43 -9.54 16.82
CA SER A 380 -6.55 -8.91 18.14
C SER A 380 -5.47 -9.32 19.15
N GLY A 381 -4.61 -10.28 18.80
CA GLY A 381 -3.58 -10.83 19.70
C GLY A 381 -4.10 -11.90 20.67
N LYS A 382 -5.32 -12.37 20.48
CA LYS A 382 -5.89 -13.51 21.24
C LYS A 382 -5.55 -14.81 20.54
N GLY A 383 -5.51 -15.91 21.28
CA GLY A 383 -5.44 -17.22 20.64
C GLY A 383 -6.76 -17.52 19.93
N LEU A 384 -6.70 -17.82 18.62
CA LEU A 384 -7.87 -18.22 17.83
C LEU A 384 -8.16 -19.71 18.04
N TYR A 385 -7.17 -20.57 17.76
CA TYR A 385 -7.22 -21.99 18.11
C TYR A 385 -5.83 -22.61 18.29
N THR A 386 -5.79 -23.77 18.91
CA THR A 386 -4.63 -24.67 18.93
C THR A 386 -5.07 -26.08 18.54
N THR A 387 -4.29 -26.75 17.70
CA THR A 387 -4.57 -28.14 17.27
C THR A 387 -4.10 -29.17 18.30
N GLY A 388 -3.15 -28.80 19.16
CA GLY A 388 -2.46 -29.73 20.05
C GLY A 388 -1.52 -30.70 19.35
N LEU A 389 -1.26 -30.52 18.04
CA LEU A 389 -0.43 -31.43 17.24
C LEU A 389 1.08 -31.18 17.39
N ARG A 390 1.46 -30.15 18.15
CA ARG A 390 2.84 -29.78 18.51
C ARG A 390 3.62 -29.20 17.32
N HIS A 391 4.91 -29.00 17.54
CA HIS A 391 5.89 -28.40 16.63
C HIS A 391 6.09 -29.19 15.32
N GLY A 392 6.38 -28.47 14.25
CA GLY A 392 6.90 -29.00 12.99
C GLY A 392 7.87 -28.05 12.26
N ASP A 393 8.35 -28.52 11.10
CA ASP A 393 9.45 -27.92 10.34
C ASP A 393 9.03 -27.22 9.04
N ALA A 394 7.76 -27.37 8.63
CA ALA A 394 7.22 -26.81 7.39
C ALA A 394 5.72 -26.51 7.50
N LEU A 395 5.26 -25.45 6.82
CA LEU A 395 3.90 -24.92 6.88
C LEU A 395 3.50 -24.30 5.54
N HIS A 396 2.30 -24.60 5.06
CA HIS A 396 1.72 -24.01 3.85
C HIS A 396 0.29 -23.57 4.13
N VAL A 397 -0.03 -22.32 3.80
CA VAL A 397 -1.35 -21.70 4.00
C VAL A 397 -1.76 -21.03 2.71
N SER A 398 -2.87 -21.46 2.13
CA SER A 398 -3.45 -20.97 0.89
C SER A 398 -4.87 -21.53 0.75
N ASP A 399 -5.53 -21.23 -0.37
CA ASP A 399 -6.73 -21.94 -0.83
C ASP A 399 -6.31 -23.28 -1.46
N LEU A 400 -5.98 -24.24 -0.60
CA LEU A 400 -5.45 -25.56 -1.01
C LEU A 400 -6.57 -26.47 -1.55
N ASP A 401 -7.78 -26.28 -1.04
CA ASP A 401 -8.98 -26.98 -1.49
C ASP A 401 -10.01 -25.95 -2.00
N PRO A 402 -9.93 -25.53 -3.29
CA PRO A 402 -10.79 -24.48 -3.86
C PRO A 402 -12.28 -24.84 -3.94
N SER A 403 -12.64 -26.07 -3.57
CA SER A 403 -14.04 -26.49 -3.45
C SER A 403 -14.60 -26.30 -2.03
N ARG A 404 -13.76 -25.90 -1.08
CA ARG A 404 -14.11 -25.53 0.28
C ARG A 404 -14.01 -24.02 0.43
N HIS A 405 -14.87 -23.44 1.26
CA HIS A 405 -14.80 -22.01 1.53
C HIS A 405 -13.77 -21.72 2.62
N GLY A 406 -12.92 -20.72 2.37
CA GLY A 406 -11.85 -20.31 3.28
C GLY A 406 -10.51 -20.95 2.91
N LEU A 407 -9.49 -20.67 3.72
CA LEU A 407 -8.15 -21.20 3.50
C LEU A 407 -7.93 -22.51 4.27
N GLU A 408 -6.90 -23.23 3.86
CA GLU A 408 -6.41 -24.44 4.51
C GLU A 408 -4.95 -24.31 4.95
N VAL A 409 -4.57 -25.18 5.88
CA VAL A 409 -3.20 -25.29 6.35
C VAL A 409 -2.70 -26.73 6.22
N TRP A 410 -1.61 -26.90 5.50
CA TRP A 410 -0.81 -28.12 5.47
C TRP A 410 0.46 -27.94 6.32
N SER A 411 0.71 -28.86 7.25
CA SER A 411 1.91 -28.83 8.10
C SER A 411 2.36 -30.25 8.41
N CYS A 412 3.67 -30.48 8.44
CA CYS A 412 4.25 -31.66 9.06
C CYS A 412 4.46 -31.44 10.57
N HIS A 413 4.77 -32.53 11.30
CA HIS A 413 4.97 -32.54 12.75
C HIS A 413 6.20 -33.38 13.13
N GLU A 414 7.03 -32.85 14.06
CA GLU A 414 8.27 -33.48 14.52
C GLU A 414 8.01 -34.49 15.64
N ASP A 415 7.23 -34.12 16.66
CA ASP A 415 6.93 -34.98 17.80
C ASP A 415 5.71 -35.88 17.56
N THR A 416 5.88 -36.83 16.66
CA THR A 416 4.84 -37.81 16.31
C THR A 416 4.47 -38.70 17.50
N SER A 417 5.41 -38.98 18.41
CA SER A 417 5.14 -39.75 19.62
C SER A 417 4.19 -39.02 20.59
N GLY A 418 4.31 -37.70 20.65
CA GLY A 418 3.56 -36.84 21.56
C GLY A 418 2.20 -36.37 21.03
N ASN A 419 1.92 -36.54 19.74
CA ASN A 419 0.69 -36.07 19.08
C ASN A 419 -0.23 -37.20 18.56
N GLY A 420 0.03 -38.45 18.95
CA GLY A 420 -0.77 -39.60 18.52
C GLY A 420 -0.37 -40.19 17.17
N GLY A 421 0.89 -40.04 16.77
CA GLY A 421 1.49 -40.64 15.58
C GLY A 421 1.15 -39.88 14.29
N ILE A 422 0.84 -38.59 14.36
CA ILE A 422 0.47 -37.77 13.19
C ILE A 422 1.74 -37.15 12.62
N GLY A 423 2.09 -37.50 11.38
CA GLY A 423 3.23 -36.95 10.66
C GLY A 423 2.92 -35.66 9.92
N GLY A 424 1.67 -35.49 9.48
CA GLY A 424 1.19 -34.25 8.86
C GLY A 424 -0.32 -34.14 8.91
N SER A 425 -0.79 -32.89 8.89
CA SER A 425 -2.21 -32.54 9.04
C SER A 425 -2.63 -31.50 8.03
N PHE A 426 -3.78 -31.74 7.40
CA PHE A 426 -4.48 -30.81 6.55
C PHE A 426 -5.71 -30.30 7.31
N ARG A 427 -5.81 -28.98 7.53
CA ARG A 427 -6.82 -28.39 8.42
C ARG A 427 -7.44 -27.12 7.86
N ASP A 428 -8.65 -26.85 8.29
CA ASP A 428 -9.32 -25.56 8.11
C ASP A 428 -8.51 -24.45 8.81
N ALA A 429 -8.15 -23.40 8.07
CA ALA A 429 -7.25 -22.36 8.57
C ALA A 429 -7.89 -21.45 9.63
N LYS A 430 -9.23 -21.30 9.63
CA LYS A 430 -9.99 -20.49 10.60
C LYS A 430 -10.17 -21.19 11.94
N THR A 431 -10.55 -22.47 11.89
CA THR A 431 -11.06 -23.22 13.04
C THR A 431 -10.03 -24.19 13.62
N GLY A 432 -9.01 -24.54 12.83
CA GLY A 432 -8.05 -25.57 13.19
C GLY A 432 -8.58 -26.99 13.11
N GLN A 433 -9.80 -27.18 12.61
CA GLN A 433 -10.38 -28.50 12.42
C GLN A 433 -9.51 -29.30 11.45
N VAL A 434 -8.89 -30.37 11.95
CA VAL A 434 -8.17 -31.34 11.12
C VAL A 434 -9.18 -32.03 10.21
N LEU A 435 -9.09 -31.75 8.92
CA LEU A 435 -9.96 -32.33 7.89
C LEU A 435 -9.51 -33.76 7.60
N TRP A 436 -8.19 -33.95 7.49
CA TRP A 436 -7.55 -35.26 7.43
C TRP A 436 -6.09 -35.15 7.85
N SER A 437 -5.46 -36.30 8.13
CA SER A 437 -4.05 -36.39 8.52
C SER A 437 -3.45 -37.69 8.01
N PHE A 438 -2.12 -37.76 7.94
CA PHE A 438 -1.42 -39.01 7.71
C PHE A 438 -0.58 -39.39 8.93
N LYS A 439 -0.38 -40.70 9.11
CA LYS A 439 0.37 -41.26 10.23
C LYS A 439 1.85 -41.40 9.90
N ALA A 440 2.71 -41.11 10.87
CA ALA A 440 4.14 -41.38 10.81
C ALA A 440 4.63 -41.94 12.14
N ALA A 441 5.68 -42.77 12.08
CA ALA A 441 6.28 -43.40 13.27
C ALA A 441 7.42 -42.58 13.87
N ASN A 442 7.98 -41.64 13.12
CA ASN A 442 9.11 -40.79 13.49
C ASN A 442 8.85 -39.36 12.99
N ASP A 443 9.77 -38.45 13.29
CA ASP A 443 9.79 -37.07 12.77
C ASP A 443 9.51 -37.01 11.27
N THR A 444 8.55 -36.16 10.90
CA THR A 444 8.30 -35.73 9.53
C THR A 444 8.90 -34.34 9.32
N GLY A 445 10.19 -34.27 9.01
CA GLY A 445 10.94 -33.00 8.99
C GLY A 445 10.75 -32.11 7.76
N ARG A 446 9.87 -32.46 6.80
CA ARG A 446 9.52 -31.63 5.62
C ARG A 446 8.08 -31.87 5.18
N ALA A 447 7.47 -30.81 4.64
CA ALA A 447 6.19 -30.82 3.93
C ALA A 447 6.29 -29.92 2.69
N CYS A 448 5.43 -30.14 1.71
CA CYS A 448 5.23 -29.25 0.57
C CYS A 448 3.76 -29.30 0.13
N SER A 449 3.30 -28.21 -0.49
CA SER A 449 1.98 -28.06 -1.11
C SER A 449 2.13 -27.32 -2.43
N ALA A 450 1.50 -27.85 -3.48
CA ALA A 450 1.44 -27.26 -4.82
C ALA A 450 0.42 -28.03 -5.68
N ASP A 451 -0.28 -27.33 -6.58
CA ASP A 451 -0.98 -27.99 -7.69
C ASP A 451 0.08 -28.48 -8.70
N VAL A 452 0.38 -29.77 -8.67
CA VAL A 452 1.41 -30.39 -9.52
C VAL A 452 0.80 -31.25 -10.62
N THR A 453 -0.53 -31.45 -10.60
CA THR A 453 -1.24 -32.24 -11.60
C THR A 453 -2.69 -31.78 -11.77
N ALA A 454 -3.04 -31.40 -13.00
CA ALA A 454 -4.40 -31.02 -13.40
C ALA A 454 -5.49 -32.11 -13.24
N ALA A 455 -5.12 -33.34 -12.86
CA ALA A 455 -6.04 -34.46 -12.66
C ALA A 455 -6.91 -34.34 -11.41
N TYR A 456 -6.49 -33.57 -10.41
CA TYR A 456 -7.20 -33.40 -9.14
C TYR A 456 -7.37 -31.90 -8.85
N PRO A 457 -8.58 -31.42 -8.55
CA PRO A 457 -8.77 -30.01 -8.22
C PRO A 457 -8.12 -29.60 -6.88
N GLY A 458 -7.41 -28.47 -6.90
CA GLY A 458 -6.73 -27.92 -5.73
C GLY A 458 -5.24 -28.25 -5.70
N GLU A 459 -4.59 -27.94 -4.59
CA GLU A 459 -3.19 -28.28 -4.41
C GLU A 459 -3.03 -29.71 -3.88
N GLU A 460 -2.09 -30.44 -4.48
CA GLU A 460 -1.56 -31.65 -3.87
C GLU A 460 -0.66 -31.31 -2.69
N VAL A 461 -0.62 -32.23 -1.74
CA VAL A 461 0.24 -32.13 -0.57
C VAL A 461 1.06 -33.40 -0.36
N TRP A 462 2.29 -33.22 0.10
CA TRP A 462 3.17 -34.32 0.48
C TRP A 462 4.14 -33.91 1.58
N ALA A 463 4.78 -34.91 2.16
CA ALA A 463 5.75 -34.75 3.23
C ALA A 463 6.82 -35.84 3.18
N SER A 464 7.90 -35.66 3.94
CA SER A 464 8.94 -36.69 4.05
C SER A 464 8.35 -38.01 4.56
N GLY A 465 8.52 -39.07 3.77
CA GLY A 465 7.99 -40.41 4.09
C GLY A 465 6.51 -40.62 3.79
N SER A 466 5.81 -39.65 3.18
CA SER A 466 4.42 -39.78 2.77
C SER A 466 4.27 -40.16 1.27
N SER A 467 3.08 -40.59 0.88
CA SER A 467 2.62 -40.57 -0.52
C SER A 467 2.29 -39.15 -0.98
N LEU A 468 1.96 -38.98 -2.26
CA LEU A 468 1.27 -37.79 -2.76
C LEU A 468 -0.20 -37.87 -2.40
N TYR A 469 -0.76 -36.80 -1.84
CA TYR A 469 -2.19 -36.72 -1.55
C TYR A 469 -2.82 -35.57 -2.31
N SER A 470 -4.06 -35.75 -2.75
CA SER A 470 -4.90 -34.62 -3.17
C SER A 470 -5.28 -33.75 -1.97
N SER A 471 -5.83 -32.56 -2.23
CA SER A 471 -6.42 -31.67 -1.22
C SER A 471 -7.46 -32.37 -0.31
N LYS A 472 -8.12 -33.41 -0.83
CA LYS A 472 -9.12 -34.23 -0.11
C LYS A 472 -8.54 -35.38 0.72
N GLY A 473 -7.22 -35.57 0.70
CA GLY A 473 -6.56 -36.65 1.43
C GLY A 473 -6.59 -38.00 0.72
N GLU A 474 -6.93 -38.02 -0.58
CA GLU A 474 -6.84 -39.23 -1.39
C GLU A 474 -5.37 -39.49 -1.73
N ASN A 475 -4.88 -40.72 -1.52
CA ASN A 475 -3.55 -41.10 -1.97
C ASN A 475 -3.56 -41.27 -3.49
N ILE A 476 -2.82 -40.41 -4.20
CA ILE A 476 -2.79 -40.37 -5.66
C ILE A 476 -1.46 -40.85 -6.24
N GLY A 477 -0.62 -41.49 -5.42
CA GLY A 477 0.59 -42.18 -5.85
C GLY A 477 1.87 -41.66 -5.21
N ASN A 478 2.94 -41.65 -6.01
CA ASN A 478 4.27 -41.30 -5.52
C ASN A 478 4.43 -39.77 -5.48
N ARG A 479 4.84 -39.24 -4.32
CA ARG A 479 5.19 -37.83 -4.20
C ARG A 479 6.38 -37.46 -5.08
N PRO A 480 6.53 -36.17 -5.44
CA PRO A 480 7.77 -35.66 -5.99
C PRO A 480 8.98 -35.94 -5.08
N GLY A 481 10.17 -35.97 -5.68
CA GLY A 481 11.44 -36.08 -4.96
C GLY A 481 11.65 -34.89 -4.00
N PRO A 482 11.66 -33.64 -4.52
CA PRO A 482 11.75 -32.42 -3.73
C PRO A 482 10.67 -32.30 -2.65
N VAL A 483 11.06 -31.88 -1.45
CA VAL A 483 10.16 -31.49 -0.34
C VAL A 483 10.74 -30.22 0.30
N ASN A 484 10.66 -29.13 -0.47
CA ASN A 484 11.26 -27.84 -0.14
C ASN A 484 10.36 -26.69 -0.62
N PHE A 485 10.71 -26.01 -1.72
CA PHE A 485 9.92 -24.92 -2.28
C PHE A 485 9.08 -25.40 -3.47
N ALA A 486 7.97 -24.70 -3.71
CA ALA A 486 7.22 -24.75 -4.94
C ALA A 486 7.31 -23.36 -5.61
N ILE A 487 7.42 -23.33 -6.94
CA ILE A 487 7.67 -22.13 -7.72
C ILE A 487 6.82 -22.12 -8.99
N TRP A 488 6.15 -21.02 -9.32
CA TRP A 488 5.55 -20.86 -10.65
C TRP A 488 6.62 -20.39 -11.63
N TRP A 489 7.09 -21.28 -12.50
CA TRP A 489 8.24 -21.02 -13.37
C TRP A 489 7.91 -21.06 -14.87
N ASP A 490 7.10 -22.01 -15.32
CA ASP A 490 6.85 -22.18 -16.75
C ASP A 490 5.68 -21.36 -17.33
N GLY A 491 4.86 -21.91 -18.22
CA GLY A 491 3.78 -21.21 -18.90
C GLY A 491 2.38 -21.61 -18.45
N ASP A 492 2.24 -22.78 -17.80
CA ASP A 492 0.95 -23.26 -17.31
C ASP A 492 0.67 -22.81 -15.87
N GLU A 493 -0.49 -23.20 -15.33
CA GLU A 493 -0.90 -22.83 -13.97
C GLU A 493 -0.41 -23.80 -12.90
N LEU A 494 0.13 -24.96 -13.29
CA LEU A 494 0.72 -25.88 -12.32
C LEU A 494 1.97 -25.26 -11.73
N ARG A 495 2.33 -25.70 -10.54
CA ARG A 495 3.48 -25.18 -9.81
C ARG A 495 4.64 -26.15 -9.87
N GLU A 496 5.80 -25.66 -10.28
CA GLU A 496 7.05 -26.39 -10.29
C GLU A 496 7.64 -26.52 -8.89
N LEU A 497 8.74 -27.26 -8.78
CA LEU A 497 9.42 -27.56 -7.53
C LEU A 497 10.82 -26.98 -7.56
N LEU A 498 11.18 -26.25 -6.51
CA LEU A 498 12.50 -25.68 -6.30
C LEU A 498 13.18 -26.36 -5.12
N ASP A 499 14.37 -26.90 -5.35
CA ASP A 499 15.22 -27.48 -4.31
C ASP A 499 16.68 -27.34 -4.72
N ASP A 500 17.53 -26.94 -3.76
CA ASP A 500 18.92 -26.59 -4.02
C ASP A 500 19.05 -25.51 -5.12
N THR A 501 19.74 -25.79 -6.22
CA THR A 501 19.87 -24.92 -7.39
C THR A 501 19.15 -25.47 -8.62
N THR A 502 18.08 -26.24 -8.40
CA THR A 502 17.29 -26.88 -9.46
C THR A 502 15.82 -26.52 -9.36
N ILE A 503 15.22 -26.22 -10.52
CA ILE A 503 13.78 -26.14 -10.74
C ILE A 503 13.36 -27.35 -11.58
N SER A 504 12.34 -28.07 -11.13
CA SER A 504 11.83 -29.27 -11.81
C SER A 504 10.30 -29.27 -11.89
N LYS A 505 9.76 -29.88 -12.94
CA LYS A 505 8.31 -30.10 -13.12
C LYS A 505 7.95 -31.53 -12.77
N TYR A 506 6.91 -31.72 -11.97
CA TYR A 506 6.40 -33.04 -11.65
C TYR A 506 5.96 -33.77 -12.94
N GLY A 507 6.46 -34.98 -13.15
CA GLY A 507 6.26 -35.74 -14.40
C GLY A 507 7.01 -35.22 -15.63
N GLY A 508 7.66 -34.04 -15.58
CA GLY A 508 8.34 -33.39 -16.71
C GLY A 508 9.87 -33.35 -16.65
N GLY A 509 10.46 -33.43 -15.44
CA GLY A 509 11.92 -33.40 -15.23
C GLY A 509 12.48 -32.02 -14.90
N ASN A 510 13.80 -31.83 -14.97
CA ASN A 510 14.45 -30.57 -14.63
C ASN A 510 14.22 -29.51 -15.71
N LEU A 511 13.81 -28.31 -15.31
CA LEU A 511 13.64 -27.14 -16.19
C LEU A 511 14.86 -26.20 -16.13
N LEU A 512 15.50 -26.11 -14.96
CA LEU A 512 16.71 -25.33 -14.73
C LEU A 512 17.58 -26.07 -13.70
N SER A 513 18.88 -26.17 -13.96
CA SER A 513 19.88 -26.62 -12.99
C SER A 513 21.13 -25.78 -13.14
N VAL A 514 21.60 -25.17 -12.05
CA VAL A 514 22.69 -24.20 -12.06
C VAL A 514 23.86 -24.72 -11.23
N SER A 515 25.05 -24.85 -11.82
CA SER A 515 26.23 -25.47 -11.18
C SER A 515 27.23 -24.46 -10.59
N ASP A 516 27.15 -23.20 -10.98
CA ASP A 516 28.04 -22.11 -10.51
C ASP A 516 27.37 -21.19 -9.50
N CYS A 517 26.18 -21.59 -9.02
CA CYS A 517 25.50 -21.04 -7.86
C CYS A 517 25.40 -22.11 -6.77
N ASP A 518 25.18 -21.66 -5.54
CA ASP A 518 24.90 -22.52 -4.40
C ASP A 518 23.58 -22.10 -3.75
N SER A 519 22.87 -23.09 -3.20
CA SER A 519 21.84 -22.83 -2.19
C SER A 519 22.44 -22.46 -0.83
N ASN A 520 21.55 -22.17 0.12
CA ASN A 520 21.88 -21.72 1.46
C ASN A 520 21.38 -22.69 2.54
N ASN A 521 21.83 -22.45 3.77
CA ASN A 521 21.28 -23.09 4.98
C ASN A 521 21.47 -24.61 5.05
N THR A 522 22.60 -25.09 4.51
CA THR A 522 23.04 -26.50 4.56
C THR A 522 22.02 -27.44 3.91
N THR A 523 21.47 -28.42 4.63
CA THR A 523 20.48 -29.36 4.09
C THR A 523 19.11 -28.72 3.82
N LYS A 524 18.83 -27.52 4.37
CA LYS A 524 17.61 -26.77 4.01
C LYS A 524 17.63 -26.33 2.54
N ALA A 525 18.83 -26.12 1.97
CA ALA A 525 19.05 -25.94 0.54
C ALA A 525 18.12 -24.88 -0.08
N THR A 526 17.99 -23.73 0.60
CA THR A 526 17.06 -22.66 0.21
C THR A 526 17.72 -21.70 -0.78
N PRO A 527 16.96 -21.04 -1.67
CA PRO A 527 17.48 -19.89 -2.40
C PRO A 527 17.78 -18.74 -1.43
N CYS A 528 18.49 -17.70 -1.89
CA CYS A 528 18.54 -16.44 -1.16
C CYS A 528 17.15 -15.82 -1.09
N LEU A 529 16.38 -15.89 -2.19
CA LEU A 529 14.98 -15.47 -2.28
C LEU A 529 14.28 -16.18 -3.46
N GLN A 530 12.99 -16.46 -3.32
CA GLN A 530 12.06 -16.74 -4.41
C GLN A 530 10.92 -15.72 -4.35
N ALA A 531 10.69 -14.93 -5.41
CA ALA A 531 9.61 -13.96 -5.47
C ALA A 531 9.37 -13.44 -6.89
N ASP A 532 8.12 -13.12 -7.26
CA ASP A 532 7.80 -12.27 -8.43
C ASP A 532 8.28 -10.83 -8.14
N ILE A 533 9.51 -10.52 -8.55
CA ILE A 533 10.12 -9.20 -8.29
C ILE A 533 10.35 -8.43 -9.58
N LEU A 534 10.22 -9.07 -10.75
CA LEU A 534 10.35 -8.50 -12.08
C LEU A 534 9.43 -9.27 -13.04
N GLY A 535 9.22 -8.73 -14.23
CA GLY A 535 8.48 -9.44 -15.27
C GLY A 535 7.00 -9.63 -14.95
N ASP A 536 6.43 -10.73 -15.42
CA ASP A 536 5.03 -11.08 -15.18
C ASP A 536 4.88 -11.90 -13.89
N TRP A 537 3.71 -12.47 -13.64
CA TRP A 537 3.33 -13.14 -12.39
C TRP A 537 4.21 -14.32 -11.93
N ARG A 538 5.18 -14.77 -12.73
CA ARG A 538 6.01 -15.92 -12.38
C ARG A 538 7.17 -15.48 -11.52
N GLU A 539 7.66 -16.42 -10.73
CA GLU A 539 8.56 -16.08 -9.64
C GLU A 539 10.01 -16.11 -10.14
N GLU A 540 10.77 -15.05 -9.85
CA GLU A 540 12.22 -15.10 -9.94
C GLU A 540 12.79 -15.94 -8.79
N VAL A 541 14.00 -16.44 -9.01
CA VAL A 541 14.82 -17.04 -7.96
C VAL A 541 16.18 -16.37 -7.89
N ILE A 542 16.61 -16.05 -6.66
CA ILE A 542 17.91 -15.49 -6.35
C ILE A 542 18.78 -16.57 -5.71
N TRP A 543 19.90 -16.89 -6.34
CA TRP A 543 20.98 -17.66 -5.72
C TRP A 543 22.27 -16.85 -5.66
N ARG A 544 23.11 -17.14 -4.68
CA ARG A 544 24.49 -16.66 -4.65
C ARG A 544 25.37 -17.49 -5.58
N THR A 545 26.37 -16.87 -6.18
CA THR A 545 27.44 -17.64 -6.84
C THR A 545 28.24 -18.43 -5.80
N THR A 546 28.86 -19.53 -6.22
CA THR A 546 29.67 -20.38 -5.32
C THR A 546 30.81 -19.62 -4.63
N ASP A 547 31.33 -18.58 -5.29
CA ASP A 547 32.37 -17.70 -4.75
C ASP A 547 31.83 -16.47 -4.00
N ASN A 548 30.50 -16.36 -3.83
CA ASN A 548 29.79 -15.25 -3.19
C ASN A 548 30.03 -13.87 -3.81
N LYS A 549 30.61 -13.77 -5.01
CA LYS A 549 30.86 -12.47 -5.66
C LYS A 549 29.61 -11.84 -6.24
N TYR A 550 28.58 -12.63 -6.51
CA TYR A 550 27.34 -12.14 -7.10
C TYR A 550 26.11 -12.80 -6.48
N LEU A 551 25.00 -12.09 -6.48
CA LEU A 551 23.68 -12.70 -6.57
C LEU A 551 23.31 -12.84 -8.05
N ARG A 552 22.67 -13.95 -8.40
CA ARG A 552 22.05 -14.14 -9.70
C ARG A 552 20.55 -14.25 -9.55
N ILE A 553 19.84 -13.33 -10.20
CA ILE A 553 18.39 -13.25 -10.21
C ILE A 553 17.92 -13.88 -11.51
N TYR A 554 17.45 -15.11 -11.45
CA TYR A 554 16.94 -15.86 -12.60
C TYR A 554 15.48 -15.53 -12.82
N THR A 555 15.14 -15.17 -14.06
CA THR A 555 13.76 -15.01 -14.56
C THR A 555 13.46 -16.10 -15.57
N THR A 556 12.20 -16.50 -15.67
CA THR A 556 11.77 -17.44 -16.71
C THR A 556 11.75 -16.77 -18.09
N THR A 557 11.84 -17.59 -19.14
CA THR A 557 11.60 -17.20 -20.54
C THR A 557 10.56 -18.10 -21.20
N ALA A 558 9.85 -18.93 -20.44
CA ALA A 558 8.71 -19.67 -20.96
C ALA A 558 7.62 -18.66 -21.35
N THR A 559 6.80 -18.97 -22.35
CA THR A 559 5.63 -18.13 -22.65
C THR A 559 4.41 -18.68 -21.94
N THR A 560 3.72 -17.85 -21.17
CA THR A 560 2.37 -18.09 -20.68
C THR A 560 1.31 -17.37 -21.50
N SER A 561 0.08 -17.87 -21.50
CA SER A 561 -1.12 -17.19 -22.01
C SER A 561 -1.94 -16.52 -20.88
N ARG A 562 -1.50 -16.65 -19.63
CA ARG A 562 -2.23 -16.18 -18.45
C ARG A 562 -1.93 -14.70 -18.16
N ARG A 563 -2.99 -13.99 -17.80
CA ARG A 563 -2.94 -12.63 -17.25
C ARG A 563 -3.24 -12.69 -15.77
N ILE A 564 -2.20 -12.66 -14.96
CA ILE A 564 -2.31 -12.68 -13.49
C ILE A 564 -1.63 -11.39 -13.00
N TYR A 565 -2.22 -10.76 -11.99
CA TYR A 565 -1.60 -9.61 -11.33
C TYR A 565 -0.24 -10.02 -10.77
N THR A 566 0.69 -9.07 -10.66
CA THR A 566 1.93 -9.35 -9.92
C THR A 566 1.58 -9.91 -8.55
N LEU A 567 2.23 -11.01 -8.16
CA LEU A 567 1.95 -11.71 -6.92
C LEU A 567 2.32 -10.86 -5.70
N MET A 568 3.21 -9.88 -5.87
CA MET A 568 3.51 -8.89 -4.82
C MET A 568 2.35 -7.96 -4.48
N HIS A 569 1.27 -7.96 -5.26
CA HIS A 569 0.02 -7.27 -4.95
C HIS A 569 -1.04 -8.23 -4.36
N ASP A 570 -0.76 -9.52 -4.23
CA ASP A 570 -1.53 -10.43 -3.39
C ASP A 570 -1.03 -10.33 -1.93
N PRO A 571 -1.91 -10.03 -0.96
CA PRO A 571 -1.46 -9.77 0.40
C PRO A 571 -0.82 -10.99 1.07
N VAL A 572 -1.35 -12.20 0.86
CA VAL A 572 -0.80 -13.42 1.49
C VAL A 572 0.59 -13.73 0.90
N TYR A 573 0.73 -13.61 -0.42
CA TYR A 573 2.01 -13.81 -1.10
C TYR A 573 3.03 -12.77 -0.69
N ARG A 574 2.65 -11.49 -0.65
CA ARG A 574 3.55 -10.40 -0.28
C ARG A 574 4.03 -10.51 1.18
N MET A 575 3.16 -10.93 2.09
CA MET A 575 3.56 -11.28 3.46
C MET A 575 4.49 -12.50 3.45
N GLY A 576 4.18 -13.50 2.62
CA GLY A 576 5.05 -14.63 2.27
C GLY A 576 6.49 -14.25 2.01
N VAL A 577 6.69 -13.30 1.10
CA VAL A 577 8.01 -12.79 0.73
C VAL A 577 8.69 -12.04 1.89
N ALA A 578 7.91 -11.30 2.71
CA ALA A 578 8.45 -10.61 3.88
C ALA A 578 9.00 -11.59 4.94
N TRP A 579 8.28 -12.67 5.24
CA TRP A 579 8.72 -13.66 6.24
C TRP A 579 9.59 -14.79 5.65
N GLN A 580 9.86 -14.83 4.35
CA GLN A 580 10.62 -15.94 3.74
C GLN A 580 12.01 -16.16 4.37
N ASN A 581 12.68 -15.11 4.84
CA ASN A 581 14.00 -15.21 5.49
C ASN A 581 13.95 -15.82 6.90
N VAL A 582 12.76 -16.07 7.44
CA VAL A 582 12.55 -16.32 8.86
C VAL A 582 12.81 -17.78 9.21
N ALA A 583 13.85 -18.00 10.02
CA ALA A 583 14.26 -19.30 10.53
C ALA A 583 14.42 -20.38 9.44
N TYR A 584 13.46 -21.29 9.28
CA TYR A 584 13.45 -22.26 8.17
C TYR A 584 12.50 -21.77 7.08
N ASN A 585 13.09 -21.12 6.06
CA ASN A 585 12.40 -20.48 4.95
C ASN A 585 11.33 -21.41 4.36
N GLN A 586 10.13 -20.89 4.10
CA GLN A 586 9.05 -21.61 3.39
C GLN A 586 8.69 -20.86 2.11
N PRO A 587 8.18 -21.55 1.07
CA PRO A 587 7.74 -20.89 -0.15
C PRO A 587 6.53 -19.97 0.12
N PRO A 588 6.44 -18.81 -0.56
CA PRO A 588 5.26 -17.96 -0.50
C PRO A 588 4.06 -18.65 -1.17
N HIS A 589 2.86 -18.27 -0.74
CA HIS A 589 1.58 -18.79 -1.21
C HIS A 589 0.63 -17.63 -1.50
N THR A 590 -0.27 -17.77 -2.46
CA THR A 590 -1.28 -16.75 -2.78
C THR A 590 -2.49 -16.84 -1.84
N GLY A 591 -3.22 -15.73 -1.68
CA GLY A 591 -4.47 -15.70 -0.91
C GLY A 591 -5.68 -16.29 -1.64
N PHE A 592 -5.47 -16.81 -2.86
CA PHE A 592 -6.44 -17.44 -3.73
C PHE A 592 -5.80 -18.65 -4.41
N PHE A 593 -6.60 -19.60 -4.87
CA PHE A 593 -6.10 -20.75 -5.61
C PHE A 593 -5.54 -20.34 -6.98
N LEU A 594 -4.23 -20.53 -7.16
CA LEU A 594 -3.52 -20.32 -8.42
C LEU A 594 -3.02 -21.68 -8.95
N GLY A 595 -3.85 -22.29 -9.79
CA GLY A 595 -3.65 -23.65 -10.30
C GLY A 595 -4.55 -24.00 -11.48
N SER A 596 -4.45 -25.23 -11.96
CA SER A 596 -5.29 -25.78 -13.02
C SER A 596 -6.78 -25.72 -12.64
N GLY A 597 -7.58 -25.16 -13.54
CA GLY A 597 -9.02 -25.01 -13.31
C GLY A 597 -9.39 -23.88 -12.34
N MET A 598 -8.43 -23.01 -12.00
CA MET A 598 -8.71 -21.82 -11.19
C MET A 598 -9.81 -20.95 -11.79
N SER A 599 -10.50 -20.23 -10.92
CA SER A 599 -11.35 -19.11 -11.32
C SER A 599 -10.50 -17.94 -11.82
N THR A 600 -11.13 -16.89 -12.35
CA THR A 600 -10.38 -15.67 -12.67
C THR A 600 -9.80 -15.10 -11.37
N PRO A 601 -8.47 -14.84 -11.30
CA PRO A 601 -7.86 -14.28 -10.10
C PRO A 601 -8.61 -13.02 -9.63
N PRO A 602 -8.85 -12.87 -8.32
CA PRO A 602 -9.53 -11.70 -7.79
C PRO A 602 -8.72 -10.44 -8.10
N THR A 603 -9.42 -9.31 -8.31
CA THR A 603 -8.73 -8.01 -8.37
C THR A 603 -8.27 -7.65 -6.96
N PRO A 604 -6.98 -7.36 -6.75
CA PRO A 604 -6.48 -7.01 -5.43
C PRO A 604 -7.22 -5.80 -4.84
N ALA A 605 -7.73 -5.96 -3.61
CA ALA A 605 -8.35 -4.87 -2.86
C ALA A 605 -7.25 -4.04 -2.18
N ILE A 606 -6.55 -3.23 -2.97
CA ILE A 606 -5.33 -2.53 -2.53
C ILE A 606 -5.37 -1.02 -2.80
N LYS A 607 -4.57 -0.29 -2.04
CA LYS A 607 -4.26 1.13 -2.21
C LYS A 607 -2.73 1.28 -2.23
N LEU A 608 -2.21 1.82 -3.33
CA LEU A 608 -0.76 1.98 -3.48
C LEU A 608 -0.24 3.11 -2.57
N VAL A 609 0.87 2.86 -1.87
CA VAL A 609 1.63 3.85 -1.08
C VAL A 609 2.29 4.87 -1.98
N GLY A 610 2.41 6.12 -1.54
CA GLY A 610 3.04 7.18 -2.34
C GLY A 610 2.34 7.51 -3.67
N ALA A 611 1.36 6.71 -4.11
CA ALA A 611 0.53 7.01 -5.25
C ALA A 611 -0.32 8.23 -4.89
N THR A 612 0.11 9.40 -5.35
CA THR A 612 -0.84 10.39 -5.84
C THR A 612 -1.70 9.60 -6.81
N THR A 613 -2.97 9.39 -6.46
CA THR A 613 -3.89 8.56 -7.23
C THR A 613 -3.63 8.79 -8.72
N PRO A 614 -3.24 7.76 -9.50
CA PRO A 614 -3.19 7.90 -10.95
C PRO A 614 -4.64 8.07 -11.41
N THR A 615 -5.14 9.29 -11.36
CA THR A 615 -6.33 9.65 -12.10
C THR A 615 -5.91 9.62 -13.55
N ASN A 616 -6.44 8.62 -14.26
CA ASN A 616 -6.46 8.52 -15.72
C ASN A 616 -6.26 9.87 -16.42
N PRO A 617 -5.50 9.95 -17.52
CA PRO A 617 -5.60 11.05 -18.45
C PRO A 617 -6.96 10.94 -19.16
N THR A 618 -8.07 11.25 -18.49
CA THR A 618 -9.42 11.59 -19.02
C THR A 618 -10.46 11.67 -17.89
N ALA A 619 -10.36 12.69 -17.04
CA ALA A 619 -11.49 13.49 -16.54
C ALA A 619 -10.93 14.59 -15.62
N PRO A 620 -11.37 15.85 -15.73
CA PRO A 620 -10.95 16.89 -14.79
C PRO A 620 -11.27 16.45 -13.36
N THR A 621 -10.27 16.52 -12.48
CA THR A 621 -10.39 16.25 -11.05
C THR A 621 -11.64 16.92 -10.50
N THR A 622 -12.62 16.14 -10.05
CA THR A 622 -13.88 16.70 -9.55
C THR A 622 -13.62 17.36 -8.20
N ILE A 623 -13.35 18.67 -8.20
CA ILE A 623 -13.34 19.48 -6.99
C ILE A 623 -14.78 19.49 -6.46
N LEU A 624 -14.98 19.04 -5.22
CA LEU A 624 -16.30 18.97 -4.59
C LEU A 624 -16.97 20.35 -4.60
N ASP A 625 -18.26 20.38 -4.95
CA ASP A 625 -19.06 21.60 -4.94
C ASP A 625 -19.02 22.28 -3.56
N GLY A 626 -18.91 23.60 -3.59
CA GLY A 626 -19.04 24.47 -2.44
C GLY A 626 -20.48 24.89 -2.14
N GLN A 627 -20.62 25.84 -1.23
CA GLN A 627 -21.86 26.52 -0.90
C GLN A 627 -22.42 27.30 -2.10
N TYR A 628 -21.57 28.05 -2.79
CA TYR A 628 -21.92 28.93 -3.91
C TYR A 628 -21.26 28.53 -5.24
N ILE A 629 -20.17 27.77 -5.18
CA ILE A 629 -19.42 27.29 -6.35
C ILE A 629 -19.82 25.85 -6.67
N LYS A 630 -20.17 25.58 -7.93
CA LYS A 630 -20.45 24.23 -8.45
C LYS A 630 -19.60 23.96 -9.68
N SER A 631 -19.16 22.70 -9.84
CA SER A 631 -18.46 22.23 -11.05
C SER A 631 -17.25 23.12 -11.38
N LEU A 632 -16.39 23.37 -10.38
CA LEU A 632 -15.12 24.05 -10.63
C LEU A 632 -14.25 23.13 -11.49
N VAL A 633 -13.91 23.60 -12.69
CA VAL A 633 -13.04 22.93 -13.65
C VAL A 633 -11.75 23.74 -13.75
N VAL A 634 -10.63 23.14 -13.36
CA VAL A 634 -9.29 23.72 -13.55
C VAL A 634 -8.73 23.22 -14.87
N LYS A 635 -8.36 24.15 -15.74
CA LYS A 635 -7.87 23.88 -17.10
C LYS A 635 -6.35 23.66 -17.13
N ASP A 636 -5.63 24.20 -16.16
CA ASP A 636 -4.23 23.86 -15.90
C ASP A 636 -4.14 22.51 -15.18
N THR A 637 -4.27 21.42 -15.94
CA THR A 637 -4.35 20.06 -15.42
C THR A 637 -3.10 19.65 -14.63
N ASN A 638 -1.94 20.25 -14.92
CA ASN A 638 -0.68 19.94 -14.26
C ASN A 638 -0.64 20.40 -12.80
N ASN A 639 -1.39 21.44 -12.46
CA ASN A 639 -1.44 22.01 -11.12
C ASN A 639 -2.84 21.89 -10.49
N ALA A 640 -3.77 21.18 -11.13
CA ALA A 640 -5.18 21.12 -10.72
C ALA A 640 -5.40 20.51 -9.33
N SER A 641 -4.50 19.64 -8.86
CA SER A 641 -4.53 19.05 -7.51
C SER A 641 -4.36 20.07 -6.39
N ASP A 642 -3.69 21.19 -6.67
CA ASP A 642 -3.44 22.25 -5.69
C ASP A 642 -4.55 23.30 -5.66
N TRP A 643 -5.52 23.19 -6.57
CA TRP A 643 -6.72 24.00 -6.56
C TRP A 643 -7.81 23.36 -5.70
N SER A 644 -8.52 24.18 -4.94
CA SER A 644 -9.63 23.70 -4.09
C SER A 644 -10.63 24.80 -3.78
N ILE A 645 -11.89 24.42 -3.56
CA ILE A 645 -12.88 25.30 -2.95
C ILE A 645 -12.70 25.23 -1.43
N GLN A 646 -12.58 26.40 -0.82
CA GLN A 646 -12.38 26.59 0.61
C GLN A 646 -13.55 27.39 1.18
N SER A 647 -13.86 27.15 2.46
CA SER A 647 -14.90 27.88 3.18
C SER A 647 -14.28 28.73 4.29
N ASN A 648 -15.04 29.71 4.79
CA ASN A 648 -14.68 30.49 5.96
C ASN A 648 -13.32 31.22 5.86
N LEU A 649 -13.13 32.00 4.79
CA LEU A 649 -11.91 32.76 4.54
C LEU A 649 -11.49 33.61 5.75
N LYS A 650 -10.25 33.47 6.22
CA LYS A 650 -9.71 34.22 7.36
C LYS A 650 -8.22 34.50 7.23
N VAL A 651 -7.75 35.48 8.01
CA VAL A 651 -6.32 35.75 8.18
C VAL A 651 -5.62 34.49 8.71
N GLY A 652 -4.48 34.15 8.12
CA GLY A 652 -3.73 32.93 8.42
C GLY A 652 -4.03 31.74 7.49
N ASP A 653 -5.02 31.83 6.61
CA ASP A 653 -5.29 30.79 5.62
C ASP A 653 -4.20 30.75 4.53
N PRO A 654 -3.74 29.57 4.08
CA PRO A 654 -2.77 29.44 3.01
C PRO A 654 -3.33 29.95 1.68
N VAL A 655 -2.70 30.95 1.05
CA VAL A 655 -3.15 31.58 -0.20
C VAL A 655 -3.21 30.59 -1.37
N TYR A 656 -2.25 29.65 -1.41
CA TYR A 656 -2.10 28.67 -2.47
C TYR A 656 -2.08 27.24 -1.93
N GLY A 657 -2.42 26.25 -2.78
CA GLY A 657 -2.30 24.83 -2.42
C GLY A 657 -0.88 24.29 -2.49
N ASP A 658 -0.04 24.90 -3.33
CA ASP A 658 1.34 24.51 -3.64
C ASP A 658 2.40 25.37 -2.92
N ARG A 659 1.98 26.26 -2.00
CA ARG A 659 2.87 27.14 -1.22
C ARG A 659 2.39 27.27 0.21
N THR A 660 3.31 27.67 1.09
CA THR A 660 3.05 27.85 2.52
C THR A 660 2.60 29.26 2.92
N ASN A 661 2.55 30.20 1.96
CA ASN A 661 2.19 31.60 2.18
C ASN A 661 0.77 31.77 2.71
N LYS A 662 0.58 32.66 3.68
CA LYS A 662 -0.72 32.89 4.33
C LYS A 662 -1.23 34.32 4.16
N PHE A 663 -2.55 34.48 4.10
CA PHE A 663 -3.17 35.82 4.13
C PHE A 663 -2.86 36.55 5.45
N THR A 664 -2.45 37.81 5.35
CA THR A 664 -2.17 38.69 6.50
C THR A 664 -3.20 39.80 6.65
N VAL A 665 -3.79 40.28 5.55
CA VAL A 665 -4.88 41.27 5.55
C VAL A 665 -5.96 40.85 4.58
N ILE A 666 -7.21 40.85 5.06
CA ILE A 666 -8.42 40.57 4.28
C ILE A 666 -9.47 41.64 4.61
N PRO A 667 -10.10 42.32 3.63
CA PRO A 667 -11.21 43.23 3.88
C PRO A 667 -12.31 42.56 4.70
N SER A 668 -12.82 43.25 5.71
CA SER A 668 -13.78 42.68 6.67
C SER A 668 -15.01 42.07 6.01
N LYS A 669 -15.47 42.63 4.88
CA LYS A 669 -16.62 42.12 4.11
C LYS A 669 -16.38 40.78 3.40
N LEU A 670 -15.12 40.36 3.27
CA LEU A 670 -14.73 39.11 2.62
C LEU A 670 -14.41 38.00 3.64
N LEU A 671 -14.24 38.33 4.92
CA LEU A 671 -14.05 37.34 5.98
C LEU A 671 -15.25 36.40 6.08
N GLY A 672 -14.97 35.11 6.30
CA GLY A 672 -15.98 34.06 6.37
C GLY A 672 -16.50 33.57 5.02
N SER A 673 -16.05 34.16 3.91
CA SER A 673 -16.55 33.82 2.57
C SER A 673 -16.05 32.47 2.07
N GLU A 674 -16.77 31.91 1.11
CA GLU A 674 -16.26 30.84 0.26
C GLU A 674 -15.25 31.41 -0.74
N TRP A 675 -14.22 30.65 -1.08
CA TRP A 675 -13.19 31.10 -2.00
C TRP A 675 -12.49 29.92 -2.68
N ILE A 676 -11.74 30.21 -3.73
CA ILE A 676 -10.95 29.25 -4.50
C ILE A 676 -9.49 29.46 -4.13
N ARG A 677 -8.92 28.47 -3.46
CA ARG A 677 -7.47 28.37 -3.27
C ARG A 677 -6.87 27.87 -4.57
N THR A 678 -5.96 28.64 -5.14
CA THR A 678 -5.34 28.38 -6.44
C THR A 678 -3.95 27.76 -6.26
N ALA A 679 -3.33 27.26 -7.33
CA ALA A 679 -1.90 26.97 -7.36
C ALA A 679 -1.11 28.23 -7.74
N CYS A 680 -0.02 28.52 -7.06
CA CYS A 680 0.90 29.59 -7.44
C CYS A 680 1.58 29.28 -8.78
N ASP A 681 1.91 28.01 -9.05
CA ASP A 681 2.58 27.57 -10.28
C ASP A 681 1.70 27.64 -11.53
N SER A 682 0.38 27.73 -11.35
CA SER A 682 -0.54 28.11 -12.43
C SER A 682 -0.29 29.51 -13.01
N LYS A 683 0.56 30.35 -12.39
CA LYS A 683 0.93 31.68 -12.89
C LYS A 683 1.49 31.71 -14.31
N THR A 684 2.07 30.61 -14.80
CA THR A 684 2.64 30.51 -16.16
C THR A 684 1.68 29.94 -17.20
N TYR A 685 0.48 29.50 -16.79
CA TYR A 685 -0.49 28.95 -17.73
C TYR A 685 -1.07 30.05 -18.65
N THR A 686 -1.07 29.81 -19.96
CA THR A 686 -1.30 30.84 -20.98
C THR A 686 -2.76 30.96 -21.43
N SER A 687 -3.61 30.02 -21.04
CA SER A 687 -5.05 30.02 -21.38
C SER A 687 -5.91 30.30 -20.15
N ASP A 688 -7.24 30.26 -20.28
CA ASP A 688 -8.14 30.33 -19.13
C ASP A 688 -7.73 29.29 -18.09
N LEU A 689 -7.59 29.70 -16.83
CA LEU A 689 -7.07 28.86 -15.76
C LEU A 689 -8.15 27.96 -15.14
N ALA A 690 -9.37 28.49 -14.98
CA ALA A 690 -10.47 27.71 -14.43
C ALA A 690 -11.84 28.27 -14.85
N SER A 691 -12.89 27.51 -14.61
CA SER A 691 -14.27 27.99 -14.69
C SER A 691 -15.16 27.28 -13.68
N PHE A 692 -16.23 27.93 -13.22
CA PHE A 692 -17.23 27.31 -12.33
C PHE A 692 -18.64 27.84 -12.59
N THR A 693 -19.64 27.10 -12.13
CA THR A 693 -21.05 27.49 -12.17
C THR A 693 -21.50 28.04 -10.82
N THR A 694 -22.22 29.16 -10.79
CA THR A 694 -22.76 29.74 -9.55
C THR A 694 -24.02 29.00 -9.08
N LYS A 695 -24.13 28.71 -7.77
CA LYS A 695 -25.32 28.07 -7.17
C LYS A 695 -26.39 29.06 -6.68
N SER A 696 -26.04 30.34 -6.62
CA SER A 696 -26.95 31.44 -6.28
C SER A 696 -26.48 32.72 -6.97
N ASP A 697 -27.21 33.82 -6.78
CA ASP A 697 -26.70 35.14 -7.13
C ASP A 697 -25.50 35.45 -6.21
N VAL A 698 -24.36 35.80 -6.81
CA VAL A 698 -23.08 35.98 -6.12
C VAL A 698 -22.30 37.18 -6.65
N SER A 699 -21.49 37.77 -5.79
CA SER A 699 -20.40 38.66 -6.15
C SER A 699 -19.10 37.87 -6.12
N VAL A 700 -18.40 37.81 -7.24
CA VAL A 700 -17.05 37.21 -7.31
C VAL A 700 -16.03 38.33 -7.22
N TYR A 701 -15.04 38.15 -6.35
CA TYR A 701 -13.88 39.02 -6.21
C TYR A 701 -12.64 38.27 -6.68
N VAL A 702 -11.77 38.91 -7.46
CA VAL A 702 -10.47 38.34 -7.87
C VAL A 702 -9.37 39.27 -7.38
N GLY A 703 -8.43 38.72 -6.62
CA GLY A 703 -7.25 39.42 -6.14
C GLY A 703 -6.07 39.21 -7.09
N ILE A 704 -5.69 40.25 -7.82
CA ILE A 704 -4.58 40.23 -8.78
C ILE A 704 -3.34 40.87 -8.16
N ASP A 705 -2.20 40.19 -8.26
CA ASP A 705 -0.91 40.69 -7.80
C ASP A 705 -0.65 42.12 -8.32
N ALA A 706 -0.44 43.07 -7.40
CA ALA A 706 -0.29 44.49 -7.69
C ALA A 706 0.95 44.82 -8.55
N ARG A 707 1.89 43.88 -8.71
CA ARG A 707 3.04 44.02 -9.61
C ARG A 707 2.66 43.89 -11.09
N ILE A 708 1.47 43.38 -11.39
CA ILE A 708 0.95 43.27 -12.76
C ILE A 708 0.46 44.64 -13.22
N SER A 709 1.24 45.30 -14.08
CA SER A 709 0.95 46.66 -14.58
C SER A 709 -0.06 46.69 -15.73
N SER A 710 -0.20 45.59 -16.49
CA SER A 710 -1.20 45.43 -17.54
C SER A 710 -2.26 44.44 -17.08
N ILE A 711 -3.43 44.94 -16.71
CA ILE A 711 -4.55 44.13 -16.21
C ILE A 711 -4.95 43.11 -17.30
N PRO A 712 -5.10 41.81 -16.96
CA PRO A 712 -5.55 40.79 -17.90
C PRO A 712 -6.85 41.18 -18.62
N ALA A 713 -6.92 40.94 -19.94
CA ALA A 713 -8.05 41.38 -20.76
C ALA A 713 -9.42 40.85 -20.31
N TRP A 714 -9.46 39.65 -19.71
CA TRP A 714 -10.68 39.04 -19.19
C TRP A 714 -11.28 39.79 -17.97
N LEU A 715 -10.49 40.62 -17.30
CA LEU A 715 -10.93 41.50 -16.21
C LEU A 715 -11.43 42.87 -16.68
N SER A 716 -11.42 43.17 -17.98
CA SER A 716 -11.88 44.45 -18.53
C SER A 716 -13.34 44.81 -18.18
N SER A 717 -14.18 43.80 -17.95
CA SER A 717 -15.59 43.95 -17.53
C SER A 717 -15.80 43.90 -16.02
N TRP A 718 -14.73 43.82 -15.23
CA TRP A 718 -14.77 43.76 -13.77
C TRP A 718 -14.49 45.14 -13.18
N THR A 719 -15.12 45.45 -12.04
CA THR A 719 -14.96 46.75 -11.37
C THR A 719 -13.80 46.67 -10.38
N ASN A 720 -12.78 47.52 -10.53
CA ASN A 720 -11.76 47.68 -9.49
C ASN A 720 -12.41 48.27 -8.23
N THR A 721 -12.25 47.60 -7.10
CA THR A 721 -12.89 47.98 -5.83
C THR A 721 -12.12 49.06 -5.07
N GLY A 722 -10.84 49.27 -5.40
CA GLY A 722 -9.92 50.10 -4.62
C GLY A 722 -9.39 49.43 -3.34
N GLU A 723 -9.81 48.20 -3.04
CA GLU A 723 -9.38 47.44 -1.86
C GLU A 723 -8.29 46.41 -2.22
N THR A 724 -7.59 45.93 -1.20
CA THR A 724 -6.48 44.97 -1.36
C THR A 724 -6.52 43.81 -0.37
N LEU A 725 -5.94 42.68 -0.77
CA LEU A 725 -5.50 41.58 0.12
C LEU A 725 -3.99 41.63 0.27
N THR A 726 -3.43 41.09 1.35
CA THR A 726 -1.97 40.89 1.48
C THR A 726 -1.64 39.51 2.04
N ASN A 727 -0.44 39.00 1.75
CA ASN A 727 0.10 37.78 2.34
C ASN A 727 1.36 38.03 3.18
N ASP A 728 1.89 36.98 3.80
CA ASP A 728 3.09 36.98 4.65
C ASP A 728 4.43 37.06 3.90
N SER A 729 4.40 37.25 2.58
CA SER A 729 5.55 37.54 1.73
C SER A 729 5.44 38.91 1.05
N ASP A 730 4.70 39.83 1.68
CA ASP A 730 4.49 41.21 1.23
C ASP A 730 3.91 41.35 -0.20
N VAL A 731 3.24 40.32 -0.72
CA VAL A 731 2.47 40.46 -1.97
C VAL A 731 1.15 41.13 -1.65
N THR A 732 0.89 42.25 -2.34
CA THR A 732 -0.40 42.94 -2.33
C THR A 732 -1.22 42.54 -3.55
N PHE A 733 -2.50 42.24 -3.35
CA PHE A 733 -3.43 41.90 -4.43
C PHE A 733 -4.50 42.98 -4.57
N ASN A 734 -4.63 43.59 -5.74
CA ASN A 734 -5.71 44.51 -6.08
C ASN A 734 -7.01 43.73 -6.34
N LEU A 735 -8.11 44.10 -5.68
CA LEU A 735 -9.38 43.39 -5.77
C LEU A 735 -10.30 43.94 -6.88
N TYR A 736 -10.75 43.04 -7.74
CA TYR A 736 -11.73 43.30 -8.80
C TYR A 736 -13.02 42.53 -8.53
N LYS A 737 -14.18 43.16 -8.69
CA LYS A 737 -15.51 42.59 -8.43
C LYS A 737 -16.33 42.46 -9.71
N LYS A 738 -17.09 41.38 -9.82
CA LYS A 738 -18.19 41.25 -10.79
C LYS A 738 -19.34 40.43 -10.20
N ASP A 739 -20.57 40.83 -10.50
CA ASP A 739 -21.77 40.16 -10.04
C ASP A 739 -22.27 39.16 -11.08
N PHE A 740 -22.73 37.99 -10.61
CA PHE A 740 -23.22 36.90 -11.42
C PHE A 740 -24.55 36.40 -10.85
N SER A 741 -25.52 36.13 -11.71
CA SER A 741 -26.77 35.48 -11.32
C SER A 741 -26.55 33.97 -11.11
N THR A 742 -27.49 33.32 -10.44
CA THR A 742 -27.56 31.86 -10.29
C THR A 742 -27.38 31.14 -11.63
N ASN A 743 -26.66 30.01 -11.64
CA ASN A 743 -26.31 29.19 -12.81
C ASN A 743 -25.45 29.89 -13.88
N SER A 744 -24.82 31.03 -13.58
CA SER A 744 -23.85 31.65 -14.48
C SER A 744 -22.56 30.84 -14.54
N ASN A 745 -21.97 30.70 -15.72
CA ASN A 745 -20.61 30.19 -15.88
C ASN A 745 -19.59 31.34 -15.69
N VAL A 746 -18.78 31.26 -14.64
CA VAL A 746 -17.70 32.19 -14.34
C VAL A 746 -16.41 31.63 -14.89
N VAL A 747 -15.74 32.38 -15.78
CA VAL A 747 -14.42 32.02 -16.31
C VAL A 747 -13.35 32.84 -15.63
N LEU A 748 -12.34 32.16 -15.09
CA LEU A 748 -11.15 32.74 -14.49
C LEU A 748 -10.00 32.61 -15.50
N GLY A 749 -9.65 33.72 -16.15
CA GLY A 749 -8.69 33.75 -17.24
C GLY A 749 -7.23 33.58 -16.80
N THR A 750 -6.29 33.60 -17.74
CA THR A 750 -4.85 33.59 -17.43
C THR A 750 -4.44 34.78 -16.56
N ASN A 751 -3.43 34.58 -15.71
CA ASN A 751 -2.77 35.63 -14.94
C ASN A 751 -1.56 36.22 -15.69
N SER A 752 -1.77 36.59 -16.96
CA SER A 752 -0.76 37.13 -17.88
C SER A 752 0.45 36.22 -18.16
N ALA A 753 0.42 34.95 -17.75
CA ALA A 753 1.48 33.95 -17.95
C ALA A 753 2.90 34.41 -17.54
N SER A 754 3.02 35.14 -16.44
CA SER A 754 4.30 35.72 -16.00
C SER A 754 4.89 34.99 -14.79
N SER A 755 6.19 34.69 -14.85
CA SER A 755 6.95 34.17 -13.70
C SER A 755 7.25 35.24 -12.64
N SER A 756 7.14 36.53 -13.00
CA SER A 756 7.47 37.67 -12.12
C SER A 756 6.37 38.08 -11.15
N ALA A 757 5.18 37.48 -11.27
CA ALA A 757 4.03 37.69 -10.38
C ALA A 757 3.54 36.34 -9.83
N VAL A 758 2.79 36.35 -8.74
CA VAL A 758 2.13 35.15 -8.22
C VAL A 758 0.72 35.02 -8.77
N ASN A 759 0.14 33.81 -8.72
CA ASN A 759 -1.22 33.59 -9.21
C ASN A 759 -2.28 34.32 -8.36
N TYR A 760 -3.47 34.54 -8.91
CA TYR A 760 -4.57 35.22 -8.21
C TYR A 760 -5.32 34.30 -7.25
N THR A 761 -6.16 34.91 -6.40
CA THR A 761 -7.20 34.21 -5.62
C THR A 761 -8.59 34.69 -6.04
N ALA A 762 -9.60 33.82 -5.95
CA ALA A 762 -10.99 34.18 -6.25
C ALA A 762 -11.89 33.94 -5.03
N ILE A 763 -12.66 34.93 -4.61
CA ILE A 763 -13.51 34.89 -3.41
C ILE A 763 -14.97 35.07 -3.85
N VAL A 764 -15.87 34.23 -3.36
CA VAL A 764 -17.27 34.21 -3.76
C VAL A 764 -18.16 34.53 -2.56
N VAL A 765 -18.88 35.63 -2.67
CA VAL A 765 -19.77 36.15 -1.64
C VAL A 765 -21.20 36.07 -2.15
N LYS A 766 -22.15 35.65 -1.30
CA LYS A 766 -23.57 35.71 -1.65
C LYS A 766 -23.95 37.14 -2.02
N ASN A 767 -24.48 37.33 -3.22
CA ASN A 767 -25.07 38.60 -3.61
C ASN A 767 -26.44 38.65 -2.94
N THR A 768 -26.54 39.41 -1.86
CA THR A 768 -27.86 39.72 -1.31
C THR A 768 -28.37 40.87 -2.18
N PRO A 769 -29.47 40.70 -2.94
CA PRO A 769 -30.05 41.82 -3.66
C PRO A 769 -30.25 42.94 -2.65
N SER A 770 -29.70 44.13 -2.92
CA SER A 770 -30.01 45.30 -2.11
C SER A 770 -31.52 45.36 -1.99
N SER A 771 -32.06 45.30 -0.77
CA SER A 771 -33.50 45.45 -0.56
C SER A 771 -33.95 46.69 -1.33
N LEU A 772 -34.94 46.56 -2.22
CA LEU A 772 -35.53 47.70 -2.91
C LEU A 772 -36.07 48.67 -1.84
N ILE A 773 -35.39 49.81 -1.66
CA ILE A 773 -35.85 50.88 -0.79
C ILE A 773 -36.64 51.84 -1.66
N TYR A 774 -37.98 51.78 -1.58
CA TYR A 774 -38.82 52.75 -2.25
C TYR A 774 -38.48 54.16 -1.75
N GLY A 775 -38.28 55.09 -2.67
CA GLY A 775 -37.82 56.46 -2.42
C GLY A 775 -36.33 56.68 -2.67
N ASP A 776 -35.49 55.64 -2.71
CA ASP A 776 -34.05 55.72 -2.99
C ASP A 776 -33.79 55.64 -4.50
N VAL A 777 -33.92 56.78 -5.19
CA VAL A 777 -33.77 56.85 -6.65
C VAL A 777 -32.33 57.07 -7.08
N ASN A 778 -31.41 57.31 -6.15
CA ASN A 778 -29.98 57.43 -6.43
C ASN A 778 -29.18 56.14 -6.14
N GLY A 779 -29.76 55.18 -5.41
CA GLY A 779 -29.19 53.87 -5.11
C GLY A 779 -28.19 53.88 -3.95
N ASP A 780 -28.19 54.90 -3.10
CA ASP A 780 -27.24 55.06 -1.97
C ASP A 780 -27.69 54.35 -0.67
N SER A 781 -28.81 53.64 -0.72
CA SER A 781 -29.46 52.96 0.40
C SER A 781 -30.09 53.87 1.46
N ALA A 782 -30.29 55.15 1.16
CA ALA A 782 -30.99 56.10 2.02
C ALA A 782 -32.07 56.88 1.23
N VAL A 783 -33.22 57.16 1.87
CA VAL A 783 -34.27 58.02 1.29
C VAL A 783 -34.13 59.41 1.88
N ASN A 784 -33.58 60.36 1.12
CA ASN A 784 -33.25 61.69 1.63
C ASN A 784 -33.48 62.81 0.59
N ALA A 785 -32.99 64.02 0.89
CA ALA A 785 -33.18 65.20 0.05
C ALA A 785 -32.51 65.10 -1.33
N ILE A 786 -31.51 64.21 -1.49
CA ILE A 786 -30.81 63.97 -2.75
C ILE A 786 -31.75 63.25 -3.73
N ASP A 787 -32.48 62.24 -3.27
CA ASP A 787 -33.52 61.53 -4.05
C ASP A 787 -34.59 62.49 -4.55
N TYR A 788 -35.04 63.35 -3.64
CA TYR A 788 -36.00 64.40 -3.96
C TYR A 788 -35.48 65.36 -5.03
N ALA A 789 -34.19 65.68 -5.02
CA ALA A 789 -33.58 66.53 -6.05
C ALA A 789 -33.49 65.82 -7.42
N PHE A 790 -33.19 64.52 -7.45
CA PHE A 790 -33.18 63.73 -8.68
C PHE A 790 -34.57 63.57 -9.28
N MET A 791 -35.58 63.24 -8.46
CA MET A 791 -36.98 63.19 -8.90
C MET A 791 -37.48 64.56 -9.37
N LYS A 792 -37.04 65.63 -8.67
CA LYS A 792 -36.89 67.03 -9.14
C LYS A 792 -36.62 67.16 -10.63
N LYS A 793 -35.37 66.83 -10.94
CA LYS A 793 -34.75 67.01 -12.25
C LYS A 793 -35.46 66.19 -13.31
N TYR A 794 -35.89 64.98 -12.97
CA TYR A 794 -36.61 64.08 -13.87
C TYR A 794 -37.98 64.66 -14.27
N LEU A 795 -38.79 65.11 -13.32
CA LEU A 795 -40.11 65.70 -13.61
C LEU A 795 -40.04 67.02 -14.37
N LEU A 796 -38.96 67.78 -14.22
CA LEU A 796 -38.70 68.99 -15.00
C LEU A 796 -38.13 68.71 -16.40
N GLY A 797 -37.91 67.44 -16.77
CA GLY A 797 -37.35 67.04 -18.06
C GLY A 797 -35.86 67.38 -18.23
N THR A 798 -35.17 67.74 -17.15
CA THR A 798 -33.73 68.08 -17.18
C THR A 798 -32.83 66.85 -17.16
N THR A 799 -33.39 65.67 -16.83
CA THR A 799 -32.77 64.36 -17.01
C THR A 799 -33.83 63.36 -17.46
N THR A 800 -33.44 62.36 -18.25
CA THR A 800 -34.31 61.26 -18.71
C THR A 800 -34.16 59.99 -17.86
N SER A 801 -33.25 59.98 -16.89
CA SER A 801 -33.01 58.86 -15.96
C SER A 801 -32.51 59.35 -14.59
N MET A 802 -32.52 58.45 -13.59
CA MET A 802 -31.95 58.67 -12.26
C MET A 802 -30.89 57.59 -11.93
N PRO A 803 -29.95 57.83 -10.98
CA PRO A 803 -28.76 56.98 -10.82
C PRO A 803 -29.00 55.54 -10.37
N SER A 804 -30.08 55.27 -9.62
CA SER A 804 -30.40 53.90 -9.17
C SER A 804 -30.72 52.99 -10.36
N PRO A 805 -30.16 51.79 -10.51
CA PRO A 805 -30.53 50.84 -11.58
C PRO A 805 -32.01 50.46 -11.57
N ASN A 806 -32.69 50.63 -10.43
CA ASN A 806 -34.11 50.34 -10.24
C ASN A 806 -34.97 51.60 -10.11
N TRP A 807 -34.46 52.78 -10.52
CA TRP A 807 -35.09 54.09 -10.27
C TRP A 807 -36.56 54.16 -10.70
N GLN A 808 -36.93 53.48 -11.78
CA GLN A 808 -38.31 53.43 -12.29
C GLN A 808 -39.27 52.75 -11.31
N LYS A 809 -38.78 51.73 -10.59
CA LYS A 809 -39.57 50.96 -9.63
C LYS A 809 -39.58 51.59 -8.25
N VAL A 810 -38.43 52.06 -7.78
CA VAL A 810 -38.33 52.68 -6.44
C VAL A 810 -38.81 54.13 -6.42
N GLY A 811 -38.89 54.79 -7.57
CA GLY A 811 -39.42 56.15 -7.71
C GLY A 811 -40.92 56.23 -7.97
N ASP A 812 -41.58 55.11 -8.29
CA ASP A 812 -43.03 54.98 -8.35
C ASP A 812 -43.54 54.68 -6.94
N LEU A 813 -43.99 55.72 -6.25
CA LEU A 813 -44.31 55.73 -4.83
C LEU A 813 -45.81 55.58 -4.57
N ASN A 814 -46.61 55.31 -5.60
CA ASN A 814 -48.01 54.91 -5.46
C ASN A 814 -48.36 53.62 -6.25
N SER A 815 -47.37 52.99 -6.90
CA SER A 815 -47.50 51.79 -7.70
C SER A 815 -48.47 51.92 -8.89
N ASP A 816 -48.59 53.10 -9.48
CA ASP A 816 -49.43 53.34 -10.67
C ASP A 816 -48.70 53.10 -12.00
N GLY A 817 -47.40 52.77 -11.93
CA GLY A 817 -46.53 52.48 -13.06
C GLY A 817 -45.88 53.71 -13.71
N VAL A 818 -46.12 54.93 -13.20
CA VAL A 818 -45.60 56.18 -13.79
C VAL A 818 -45.11 57.18 -12.75
N ILE A 819 -43.80 57.46 -12.74
CA ILE A 819 -43.21 58.50 -11.88
C ILE A 819 -43.68 59.89 -12.33
N ASN A 820 -44.52 60.52 -11.51
CA ASN A 820 -45.13 61.81 -11.79
C ASN A 820 -45.17 62.72 -10.54
N ALA A 821 -45.93 63.82 -10.61
CA ALA A 821 -46.01 64.79 -9.52
C ALA A 821 -46.60 64.22 -8.22
N ILE A 822 -47.35 63.11 -8.30
CA ILE A 822 -47.92 62.40 -7.16
C ILE A 822 -46.81 61.70 -6.34
N ASP A 823 -45.90 60.99 -6.99
CA ASP A 823 -44.76 60.33 -6.34
C ASP A 823 -43.84 61.35 -5.66
N TYR A 824 -43.58 62.43 -6.37
CA TYR A 824 -42.82 63.55 -5.85
C TYR A 824 -43.45 64.16 -4.59
N ALA A 825 -44.78 64.25 -4.54
CA ALA A 825 -45.50 64.71 -3.37
C ALA A 825 -45.43 63.70 -2.21
N TYR A 826 -45.47 62.39 -2.48
CA TYR A 826 -45.28 61.36 -1.46
C TYR A 826 -43.87 61.36 -0.88
N LEU A 827 -42.83 61.47 -1.74
CA LEU A 827 -41.45 61.62 -1.30
C LEU A 827 -41.28 62.85 -0.41
N LYS A 828 -41.89 63.99 -0.79
CA LYS A 828 -41.90 65.21 0.03
C LYS A 828 -42.54 64.98 1.40
N LYS A 829 -43.73 64.36 1.43
CA LYS A 829 -44.46 64.10 2.68
C LYS A 829 -43.67 63.18 3.61
N TYR A 830 -42.99 62.18 3.04
CA TYR A 830 -42.15 61.25 3.78
C TYR A 830 -40.93 61.96 4.38
N LEU A 831 -40.22 62.76 3.59
CA LEU A 831 -39.05 63.53 4.07
C LEU A 831 -39.42 64.60 5.11
N LEU A 832 -40.64 65.14 5.07
CA LEU A 832 -41.16 66.07 6.06
C LEU A 832 -41.80 65.37 7.29
N GLY A 833 -41.77 64.04 7.34
CA GLY A 833 -42.36 63.25 8.44
C GLY A 833 -43.88 63.32 8.52
N SER A 834 -44.56 63.85 7.49
CA SER A 834 -46.03 63.90 7.42
C SER A 834 -46.65 62.53 7.15
N ILE A 835 -45.86 61.60 6.59
CA ILE A 835 -46.15 60.17 6.54
C ILE A 835 -44.91 59.41 7.02
N THR A 836 -45.10 58.34 7.78
CA THR A 836 -44.00 57.52 8.33
C THR A 836 -43.62 56.35 7.42
N LYS A 837 -44.40 56.11 6.35
CA LYS A 837 -44.15 55.10 5.31
C LYS A 837 -44.63 55.62 3.97
N LEU A 838 -43.95 55.22 2.90
CA LEU A 838 -44.38 55.48 1.51
C LEU A 838 -45.53 54.51 1.15
N PRO A 839 -46.49 54.93 0.30
CA PRO A 839 -47.68 54.14 0.00
C PRO A 839 -47.43 53.12 -1.13
N VAL A 840 -46.54 52.16 -0.86
CA VAL A 840 -46.09 51.07 -1.74
C VAL A 840 -45.79 49.79 -0.98
#